data_AF-A0A2T4VH65-F1
#
_entry.id   AF-A0A2T4VH65-F1
#
_cell.length_a   1.000
_cell.length_b   1.000
_cell.length_c   1.000
_cell.angle_alpha   90.00
_cell.angle_beta   90.00
_cell.angle_gamma   90.00
#
_symmetry.space_group_name_H-M   'P 1'
#
loop_
_entity.id
_entity.type
_entity.pdbx_description
1 polymer ?
#
loop_
_entity_poly.entity_id
_entity_poly.type
_entity_poly.pdbx_seq_one_letter_code
_entity_poly.pdbx_strand_id
1 'polypeptide(L)'
;MAAKKYLLAFMAVGGPVIALVLGGLLHLVTGQPNDWRGWSVLLIGTPLMLLMTAYCFWYLWAGERASERTSLLSRLAEGDLTNNAYSYSYRGMGEQREVRRLLFSLRRALSQVQRVTGNVRRTCQGVSEEVRVLLEAARRQGGAVERSQESVNSMGQSLQAAGKRVTQLESFAQETNGSLVEMAERLGQVAEALLALDDFSHRTTQQVQAMSERLHHIASSGDELARFASEAEAFVQLVQTGIDAVRHRASETNQLAHAVTATAERGEVLVNDCVQGMYRVEETVRKAAELVDSLGVRSTQIGRIVDVIQEIADQTNLLALNAAIIAAQAGEQGRPFGVVADEIRSLAERTARSTREIATMVGGVRREVDTTVSLVKEGREQAGTGVLLGDRAAEALMEIRTITQRTFSAVEATLAETKRLEAQGATVVEASRRVARRVDDVTRAAIEQAGQGRELVHQTQQMARLAQEASQKAEGQARTGRDLSGAVVRLSAAIEEIRAAHDVLMRGDSAIGEEVARVREDALQVIRIGDGLSRTVDQLAHEAASLDGEVFRFRLPSPKAGGTLSAGIHQTAFVRALGGLDPLFAVDNQLLEMSCCVFSNLLRLDDGVLVPDLAERWEADPSARRYRFYLRPGISFHDGTPLNARDVKRHFERLLDPAVKSPDRGLLEDVEGAKAFAAGEVREVAGIEVLDDLTLEIRLEEPKAFFLQLMALPRTAVARLNSSGQAMGTGPFRQVSFDSNLITLERNPTYWRKGQPLLDRLEFHLLESREQTVNALQEGRVDLVSYLFATHVGSLEQDGQQIVTSTTPSTSFIGFNLREAPYNDPRVRKAIRAGVDIQGLVDRFHKGARLARTVTPPELLDDENLLPEPRLDIGLSERLLREAGVRVLQLTIYYAVGRDTSAEDAILFRPLVDAGLVELKHVELRAEEFAERRREGRLPAFRVGWIADYPDPDNFLYFHLNSKAQTVYSMGYHNAELDKLTAEARITVDPERRKQLYQLAERVAHEDCPIIPLFHHRVHAAASGRVQALRLHQTPPQVRFEDLWLDKQEQAPEG
;
A
#
# COMPACT_ATOMS: atom_id res chain seq x y z
N MET A 1 -50.39 8.10 22.63
CA MET A 1 -50.80 7.95 24.04
C MET A 1 -50.82 9.27 24.84
N ALA A 2 -49.85 10.18 24.68
CA ALA A 2 -49.84 11.47 25.40
C ALA A 2 -51.07 12.36 25.14
N ALA A 3 -51.57 12.43 23.90
CA ALA A 3 -52.77 13.20 23.54
C ALA A 3 -54.04 12.70 24.25
N LYS A 4 -54.17 11.39 24.52
CA LYS A 4 -55.31 10.83 25.28
C LYS A 4 -55.34 11.35 26.72
N LYS A 5 -54.18 11.52 27.36
CA LYS A 5 -54.10 12.02 28.75
C LYS A 5 -54.52 13.49 28.87
N TYR A 6 -54.11 14.35 27.92
CA TYR A 6 -54.52 15.76 27.90
C TYR A 6 -56.00 15.94 27.56
N LEU A 7 -56.53 15.13 26.63
CA LEU A 7 -57.95 15.13 26.29
C LEU A 7 -58.80 14.74 27.52
N LEU A 8 -58.41 13.68 28.24
CA LEU A 8 -59.11 13.23 29.45
C LEU A 8 -59.04 14.26 30.59
N ALA A 9 -57.91 14.93 30.79
CA ALA A 9 -57.76 15.96 31.81
C ALA A 9 -58.62 17.22 31.50
N PHE A 10 -58.67 17.65 30.24
CA PHE A 10 -59.54 18.75 29.82
C PHE A 10 -61.03 18.40 29.98
N MET A 11 -61.39 17.12 29.77
CA MET A 11 -62.76 16.63 29.90
C MET A 11 -63.25 16.51 31.34
N ALA A 12 -62.39 16.09 32.28
CA ALA A 12 -62.77 15.89 33.67
C ALA A 12 -63.06 17.20 34.42
N VAL A 13 -62.39 18.30 34.04
CA VAL A 13 -62.49 19.59 34.74
C VAL A 13 -63.21 20.66 33.91
N GLY A 14 -62.98 20.72 32.59
CA GLY A 14 -63.55 21.76 31.74
C GLY A 14 -65.03 21.56 31.40
N GLY A 15 -65.47 20.31 31.21
CA GLY A 15 -66.85 19.98 30.84
C GLY A 15 -67.90 20.44 31.86
N PRO A 16 -67.75 20.13 33.16
CA PRO A 16 -68.67 20.57 34.20
C PRO A 16 -68.68 22.09 34.40
N VAL A 17 -67.53 22.75 34.25
CA VAL A 17 -67.40 24.21 34.38
C VAL A 17 -68.14 24.92 33.26
N ILE A 18 -68.01 24.45 32.01
CA ILE A 18 -68.72 25.02 30.86
C ILE A 18 -70.24 24.78 30.98
N ALA A 19 -70.65 23.61 31.48
CA ALA A 19 -72.06 23.32 31.75
C ALA A 19 -72.66 24.23 32.84
N LEU A 20 -71.89 24.54 33.90
CA LEU A 20 -72.28 25.48 34.95
C LEU A 20 -72.42 26.91 34.42
N VAL A 21 -71.47 27.36 33.59
CA VAL A 21 -71.50 28.69 32.97
C VAL A 21 -72.69 28.82 32.01
N LEU A 22 -72.92 27.82 31.15
CA LEU A 22 -74.07 27.79 30.24
C LEU A 22 -75.41 27.72 31.00
N GLY A 23 -75.50 26.95 32.08
CA GLY A 23 -76.69 26.89 32.92
C GLY A 23 -76.98 28.20 33.64
N GLY A 24 -75.95 28.88 34.14
CA GLY A 24 -76.07 30.22 34.72
C GLY A 24 -76.52 31.27 33.70
N LEU A 25 -75.94 31.26 32.50
CA LEU A 25 -76.37 32.12 31.40
C LEU A 25 -77.82 31.86 30.97
N LEU A 26 -78.23 30.59 30.89
CA LEU A 26 -79.61 30.24 30.53
C LEU A 26 -80.62 30.73 31.58
N HIS A 27 -80.26 30.65 32.86
CA HIS A 27 -81.08 31.16 33.96
C HIS A 27 -81.22 32.69 33.90
N LEU A 28 -80.12 33.38 33.58
CA LEU A 28 -80.09 34.84 33.40
C LEU A 28 -80.97 35.31 32.24
N VAL A 29 -81.01 34.55 31.15
CA VAL A 29 -81.78 34.91 29.94
C VAL A 29 -83.27 34.56 30.07
N THR A 30 -83.62 33.47 30.75
CA THR A 30 -85.02 32.99 30.80
C THR A 30 -85.77 33.41 32.07
N GLY A 31 -85.07 33.85 33.12
CA GLY A 31 -85.68 34.30 34.37
C GLY A 31 -86.37 33.20 35.19
N GLN A 32 -86.27 31.93 34.80
CA GLN A 32 -86.84 30.79 35.53
C GLN A 32 -85.76 29.81 36.01
N PRO A 33 -85.87 29.24 37.22
CA PRO A 33 -84.90 28.26 37.73
C PRO A 33 -84.92 27.00 36.85
N ASN A 34 -83.76 26.60 36.32
CA ASN A 34 -83.64 25.36 35.55
C ASN A 34 -84.02 24.16 36.44
N ASP A 35 -85.09 23.45 36.06
CA ASP A 35 -85.52 22.20 36.70
C ASP A 35 -84.40 21.13 36.61
N TRP A 36 -84.45 20.09 37.45
CA TRP A 36 -83.41 19.05 37.51
C TRP A 36 -83.14 18.40 36.15
N ARG A 37 -84.15 18.37 35.27
CA ARG A 37 -84.07 17.93 33.88
C ARG A 37 -83.19 18.84 33.01
N GLY A 38 -83.25 20.17 33.20
CA GLY A 38 -82.41 21.13 32.49
C GLY A 38 -80.95 21.04 32.91
N TRP A 39 -80.68 20.88 34.20
CA TRP A 39 -79.32 20.68 34.71
C TRP A 39 -78.71 19.35 34.30
N SER A 40 -79.49 18.27 34.22
CA SER A 40 -79.00 16.99 33.72
C SER A 40 -78.66 17.05 32.23
N VAL A 41 -79.43 17.76 31.41
CA VAL A 41 -79.08 18.00 29.99
C VAL A 41 -77.78 18.79 29.86
N LEU A 42 -77.54 19.81 30.70
CA LEU A 42 -76.30 20.59 30.65
C LEU A 42 -75.10 19.80 31.22
N LEU A 43 -75.20 19.21 32.40
CA LEU A 43 -74.08 18.52 33.05
C LEU A 43 -73.71 17.20 32.37
N ILE A 44 -74.65 16.53 31.69
CA ILE A 44 -74.39 15.28 30.96
C ILE A 44 -74.18 15.56 29.48
N GLY A 45 -74.99 16.43 28.87
CA GLY A 45 -74.95 16.70 27.43
C GLY A 45 -73.73 17.50 26.98
N THR A 46 -73.28 18.50 27.76
CA THR A 46 -72.14 19.34 27.35
C THR A 46 -70.81 18.56 27.32
N PRO A 47 -70.47 17.73 28.33
CA PRO A 47 -69.31 16.84 28.24
C PRO A 47 -69.42 15.82 27.11
N LEU A 48 -70.63 15.30 26.84
CA LEU A 48 -70.86 14.37 25.73
C LEU A 48 -70.62 15.02 24.37
N MET A 49 -71.05 16.27 24.21
CA MET A 49 -70.89 17.03 22.97
C MET A 49 -69.43 17.43 22.72
N LEU A 50 -68.69 17.75 23.78
CA LEU A 50 -67.24 17.95 23.73
C LEU A 50 -66.49 16.64 23.44
N LEU A 51 -66.94 15.51 24.00
CA LEU A 51 -66.46 14.17 23.65
C LEU A 51 -66.68 13.88 22.16
N MET A 52 -67.87 14.18 21.64
CA MET A 52 -68.18 13.95 20.23
C MET A 52 -67.37 14.85 19.30
N THR A 53 -67.18 16.12 19.63
CA THR A 53 -66.37 17.03 18.80
C THR A 53 -64.88 16.70 18.89
N ALA A 54 -64.36 16.36 20.06
CA ALA A 54 -62.98 15.91 20.22
C ALA A 54 -62.75 14.54 19.56
N TYR A 55 -63.74 13.65 19.60
CA TYR A 55 -63.72 12.37 18.89
C TYR A 55 -63.80 12.58 17.37
N CYS A 56 -64.68 13.47 16.87
CA CYS A 56 -64.73 13.82 15.45
C CYS A 56 -63.43 14.46 14.98
N PHE A 57 -62.84 15.37 15.78
CA PHE A 57 -61.55 15.96 15.45
C PHE A 57 -60.44 14.90 15.45
N TRP A 58 -60.42 14.00 16.45
CA TRP A 58 -59.49 12.87 16.46
C TRP A 58 -59.73 11.89 15.30
N TYR A 59 -60.98 11.65 14.93
CA TYR A 59 -61.38 10.75 13.84
C TYR A 59 -61.03 11.33 12.47
N LEU A 60 -61.22 12.63 12.27
CA LEU A 60 -60.78 13.35 11.07
C LEU A 60 -59.25 13.40 11.01
N TRP A 61 -58.59 13.73 12.11
CA TRP A 61 -57.13 13.74 12.23
C TRP A 61 -56.51 12.34 12.04
N ALA A 62 -57.15 11.29 12.54
CA ALA A 62 -56.74 9.90 12.35
C ALA A 62 -57.07 9.41 10.93
N GLY A 63 -58.17 9.88 10.34
CA GLY A 63 -58.61 9.59 8.98
C GLY A 63 -57.68 10.17 7.91
N GLU A 64 -57.28 11.44 8.05
CA GLU A 64 -56.24 12.05 7.20
C GLU A 64 -54.92 11.29 7.30
N ARG A 65 -54.49 10.92 8.52
CA ARG A 65 -53.27 10.13 8.74
C ARG A 65 -53.33 8.71 8.21
N ALA A 66 -54.51 8.09 8.24
CA ALA A 66 -54.71 6.75 7.68
C ALA A 66 -54.71 6.80 6.14
N SER A 67 -55.35 7.81 5.55
CA SER A 67 -55.41 8.05 4.10
C SER A 67 -54.03 8.27 3.47
N GLU A 68 -53.17 9.07 4.11
CA GLU A 68 -51.81 9.29 3.61
C GLU A 68 -50.97 8.01 3.66
N ARG A 69 -51.05 7.23 4.75
CA ARG A 69 -50.36 5.93 4.89
C ARG A 69 -50.86 4.89 3.90
N THR A 70 -52.18 4.80 3.68
CA THR A 70 -52.75 3.85 2.73
C THR A 70 -52.40 4.21 1.29
N SER A 71 -52.32 5.49 0.92
CA SER A 71 -51.92 5.90 -0.44
C SER A 71 -50.45 5.55 -0.76
N LEU A 72 -49.56 5.66 0.23
CA LEU A 72 -48.14 5.35 0.07
C LEU A 72 -47.91 3.84 0.03
N LEU A 73 -48.62 3.08 0.87
CA LEU A 73 -48.61 1.61 0.86
C LEU A 73 -49.32 1.01 -0.37
N SER A 74 -50.38 1.63 -0.88
CA SER A 74 -51.09 1.14 -2.08
C SER A 74 -50.22 1.29 -3.33
N ARG A 75 -49.54 2.43 -3.50
CA ARG A 75 -48.60 2.63 -4.63
C ARG A 75 -47.39 1.70 -4.56
N LEU A 76 -46.87 1.43 -3.36
CA LEU A 76 -45.83 0.42 -3.13
C LEU A 76 -46.33 -0.99 -3.49
N ALA A 77 -47.58 -1.32 -3.13
CA ALA A 77 -48.21 -2.60 -3.49
C ALA A 77 -48.50 -2.72 -5.01
N GLU A 78 -48.71 -1.61 -5.69
CA GLU A 78 -48.84 -1.51 -7.15
C GLU A 78 -47.49 -1.55 -7.89
N GLY A 79 -46.37 -1.65 -7.16
CA GLY A 79 -45.02 -1.71 -7.73
C GLY A 79 -44.44 -0.35 -8.15
N ASP A 80 -45.12 0.76 -7.87
CA ASP A 80 -44.60 2.08 -8.21
C ASP A 80 -43.55 2.55 -7.18
N LEU A 81 -42.29 2.32 -7.52
CA LEU A 81 -41.14 2.73 -6.72
C LEU A 81 -40.62 4.11 -7.12
N THR A 82 -41.30 4.90 -7.96
CA THR A 82 -40.78 6.20 -8.43
C THR A 82 -40.89 7.32 -7.40
N ASN A 83 -41.82 7.21 -6.44
CA ASN A 83 -42.16 8.33 -5.56
C ASN A 83 -41.12 8.53 -4.43
N ASN A 84 -40.63 9.76 -4.26
CA ASN A 84 -39.74 10.13 -3.18
C ASN A 84 -40.57 10.41 -1.92
N ALA A 85 -40.33 9.68 -0.83
CA ALA A 85 -41.02 9.86 0.46
C ALA A 85 -40.74 11.22 1.16
N TYR A 86 -40.29 12.23 0.41
CA TYR A 86 -39.98 13.59 0.87
C TYR A 86 -41.19 14.54 0.83
N SER A 87 -42.23 14.26 0.03
CA SER A 87 -43.35 15.20 -0.18
C SER A 87 -44.38 15.26 0.96
N TYR A 88 -44.23 14.46 2.01
CA TYR A 88 -45.15 14.45 3.15
C TYR A 88 -44.50 15.12 4.35
N SER A 89 -44.75 16.42 4.51
CA SER A 89 -44.33 17.19 5.69
C SER A 89 -45.18 16.76 6.90
N TYR A 90 -44.69 15.84 7.73
CA TYR A 90 -45.28 15.68 9.06
C TYR A 90 -44.27 15.27 10.14
N ARG A 91 -44.36 15.97 11.28
CA ARG A 91 -43.59 15.77 12.51
C ARG A 91 -43.78 14.35 13.08
N GLY A 92 -42.92 13.42 12.68
CA GLY A 92 -42.86 12.04 13.19
C GLY A 92 -41.63 11.32 12.67
N MET A 93 -40.44 11.68 13.17
CA MET A 93 -39.14 11.36 12.56
C MET A 93 -38.77 9.85 12.49
N GLY A 94 -39.51 8.94 13.14
CA GLY A 94 -39.16 7.52 13.23
C GLY A 94 -39.66 6.64 12.08
N GLU A 95 -40.97 6.67 11.77
CA GLU A 95 -41.59 5.74 10.82
C GLU A 95 -41.23 6.04 9.34
N GLN A 96 -40.92 7.29 8.99
CA GLN A 96 -40.52 7.66 7.62
C GLN A 96 -39.14 7.11 7.22
N ARG A 97 -38.23 6.92 8.19
CA ARG A 97 -36.87 6.41 7.93
C ARG A 97 -36.88 4.94 7.51
N GLU A 98 -37.71 4.12 8.17
CA GLU A 98 -37.88 2.69 7.90
C GLU A 98 -38.44 2.44 6.48
N VAL A 99 -39.49 3.18 6.10
CA VAL A 99 -40.10 3.06 4.76
C VAL A 99 -39.14 3.50 3.66
N ARG A 100 -38.36 4.56 3.90
CA ARG A 100 -37.32 5.01 2.98
C ARG A 100 -36.24 3.93 2.76
N ARG A 101 -35.77 3.28 3.83
CA ARG A 101 -34.80 2.18 3.74
C ARG A 101 -35.34 1.01 2.91
N LEU A 102 -36.59 0.62 3.14
CA LEU A 102 -37.25 -0.44 2.39
C LEU A 102 -37.30 -0.12 0.89
N LEU A 103 -37.70 1.11 0.54
CA LEU A 103 -37.77 1.60 -0.84
C LEU A 103 -36.43 1.52 -1.56
N PHE A 104 -35.35 2.02 -0.94
CA PHE A 104 -34.01 1.95 -1.54
C PHE A 104 -33.50 0.51 -1.68
N SER A 105 -33.74 -0.34 -0.67
CA SER A 105 -33.37 -1.75 -0.73
C SER A 105 -34.10 -2.49 -1.85
N LEU A 106 -35.40 -2.25 -2.03
CA LEU A 106 -36.20 -2.84 -3.12
C LEU A 106 -35.73 -2.38 -4.50
N ARG A 107 -35.52 -1.06 -4.69
CA ARG A 107 -35.01 -0.50 -5.95
C ARG A 107 -33.67 -1.16 -6.34
N ARG A 108 -32.77 -1.33 -5.37
CA ARG A 108 -31.48 -1.99 -5.57
C ARG A 108 -31.64 -3.45 -5.98
N ALA A 109 -32.41 -4.24 -5.23
CA ALA A 109 -32.62 -5.65 -5.54
C ALA A 109 -33.18 -5.85 -6.96
N LEU A 110 -34.18 -5.06 -7.34
CA LEU A 110 -34.78 -5.13 -8.67
C LEU A 110 -33.79 -4.74 -9.79
N SER A 111 -33.00 -3.68 -9.59
CA SER A 111 -31.95 -3.29 -10.55
C SER A 111 -30.86 -4.35 -10.74
N GLN A 112 -30.60 -5.16 -9.70
CA GLN A 112 -29.64 -6.25 -9.77
C GLN A 112 -30.23 -7.44 -10.55
N VAL A 113 -31.51 -7.76 -10.33
CA VAL A 113 -32.21 -8.80 -11.09
C VAL A 113 -32.24 -8.47 -12.59
N GLN A 114 -32.53 -7.22 -12.99
CA GLN A 114 -32.53 -6.79 -14.40
C GLN A 114 -31.18 -6.98 -15.10
N ARG A 115 -30.07 -6.81 -14.37
CA ARG A 115 -28.73 -7.07 -14.93
C ARG A 115 -28.46 -8.55 -15.11
N VAL A 116 -28.82 -9.36 -14.12
CA VAL A 116 -28.62 -10.82 -14.17
C VAL A 116 -29.43 -11.44 -15.31
N THR A 117 -30.71 -11.05 -15.48
CA THR A 117 -31.54 -11.50 -16.62
C THR A 117 -30.93 -11.11 -17.96
N GLY A 118 -30.37 -9.89 -18.08
CA GLY A 118 -29.65 -9.45 -19.27
C GLY A 118 -28.41 -10.30 -19.62
N ASN A 119 -27.68 -10.78 -18.62
CA ASN A 119 -26.51 -11.66 -18.81
C ASN A 119 -26.91 -13.08 -19.19
N VAL A 120 -27.94 -13.63 -18.55
CA VAL A 120 -28.50 -14.96 -18.89
C VAL A 120 -28.97 -14.98 -20.35
N ARG A 121 -29.62 -13.91 -20.81
CA ARG A 121 -30.08 -13.78 -22.21
C ARG A 121 -28.93 -13.80 -23.21
N ARG A 122 -27.83 -13.08 -22.95
CA ARG A 122 -26.63 -13.09 -23.81
C ARG A 122 -25.98 -14.47 -23.88
N THR A 123 -25.94 -15.18 -22.76
CA THR A 123 -25.37 -16.53 -22.68
C THR A 123 -26.21 -17.54 -23.46
N CYS A 124 -27.55 -17.47 -23.36
CA CYS A 124 -28.46 -18.32 -24.12
C CYS A 124 -28.31 -18.13 -25.65
N GLN A 125 -28.02 -16.90 -26.11
CA GLN A 125 -27.78 -16.63 -27.54
C GLN A 125 -26.50 -17.31 -28.05
N GLY A 126 -25.44 -17.39 -27.24
CA GLY A 126 -24.20 -18.08 -27.62
C GLY A 126 -24.38 -19.60 -27.75
N VAL A 127 -25.07 -20.23 -26.79
CA VAL A 127 -25.32 -21.67 -26.79
C VAL A 127 -26.25 -22.10 -27.95
N SER A 128 -27.20 -21.25 -28.34
CA SER A 128 -28.12 -21.53 -29.46
C SER A 128 -27.40 -21.67 -30.81
N GLU A 129 -26.33 -20.90 -31.06
CA GLU A 129 -25.57 -20.99 -32.32
C GLU A 129 -24.73 -22.27 -32.41
N GLU A 130 -24.17 -22.75 -31.30
CA GLU A 130 -23.43 -24.01 -31.26
C GLU A 130 -24.34 -25.23 -31.51
N VAL A 131 -25.56 -25.21 -30.98
CA VAL A 131 -26.57 -26.27 -31.21
C VAL A 131 -27.00 -26.34 -32.68
N ARG A 132 -27.05 -25.20 -33.38
CA ARG A 132 -27.42 -25.13 -34.81
C ARG A 132 -26.43 -25.87 -35.71
N VAL A 133 -25.12 -25.73 -35.42
CA VAL A 133 -24.04 -26.40 -36.17
C VAL A 133 -24.09 -27.93 -35.96
N LEU A 134 -24.41 -28.37 -34.74
CA LEU A 134 -24.54 -29.80 -34.40
C LEU A 134 -25.70 -30.49 -35.16
N LEU A 135 -26.84 -29.79 -35.32
CA LEU A 135 -28.03 -30.30 -36.02
C LEU A 135 -27.83 -30.43 -37.55
N GLU A 136 -27.03 -29.56 -38.17
CA GLU A 136 -26.70 -29.65 -39.60
C GLU A 136 -25.80 -30.85 -39.95
N ALA A 137 -24.92 -31.25 -39.03
CA ALA A 137 -24.10 -32.44 -39.18
C ALA A 137 -24.95 -33.73 -39.14
N ALA A 138 -25.92 -33.82 -38.24
CA ALA A 138 -26.81 -34.97 -38.10
C ALA A 138 -27.72 -35.20 -39.33
N ARG A 139 -28.17 -34.12 -40.01
CA ARG A 139 -29.03 -34.22 -41.21
C ARG A 139 -28.32 -34.82 -42.43
N ARG A 140 -27.01 -34.62 -42.58
CA ARG A 140 -26.22 -35.21 -43.68
C ARG A 140 -26.05 -36.72 -43.53
N GLN A 141 -26.07 -37.22 -42.30
CA GLN A 141 -25.92 -38.64 -41.97
C GLN A 141 -27.17 -39.47 -42.37
N GLY A 142 -28.37 -38.87 -42.35
CA GLY A 142 -29.63 -39.57 -42.70
C GLY A 142 -29.78 -39.98 -44.17
N GLY A 143 -29.25 -39.21 -45.13
CA GLY A 143 -29.38 -39.50 -46.56
C GLY A 143 -28.49 -40.66 -47.08
N ALA A 144 -27.51 -41.10 -46.30
CA ALA A 144 -26.65 -42.24 -46.64
C ALA A 144 -27.28 -43.60 -46.26
N VAL A 145 -28.30 -43.59 -45.40
CA VAL A 145 -28.87 -44.77 -44.74
C VAL A 145 -29.95 -45.48 -45.61
N GLU A 146 -30.71 -44.75 -46.44
CA GLU A 146 -31.80 -45.32 -47.28
C GLU A 146 -31.32 -46.32 -48.35
N ARG A 147 -30.13 -46.11 -48.93
CA ARG A 147 -29.56 -46.99 -49.97
C ARG A 147 -29.07 -48.34 -49.42
N SER A 148 -28.87 -48.46 -48.11
CA SER A 148 -28.38 -49.67 -47.46
C SER A 148 -29.49 -50.66 -47.09
N GLN A 149 -30.77 -50.25 -47.09
CA GLN A 149 -31.89 -51.08 -46.61
C GLN A 149 -32.36 -52.16 -47.62
N GLU A 150 -32.28 -51.88 -48.92
CA GLU A 150 -32.81 -52.76 -49.99
C GLU A 150 -31.94 -54.03 -50.19
N SER A 151 -30.65 -53.94 -49.86
CA SER A 151 -29.66 -55.03 -49.99
C SER A 151 -29.67 -56.02 -48.81
N VAL A 152 -30.33 -55.66 -47.70
CA VAL A 152 -30.34 -56.43 -46.46
C VAL A 152 -31.32 -57.60 -46.57
N ASN A 153 -32.60 -57.37 -46.88
CA ASN A 153 -33.70 -58.36 -46.85
C ASN A 153 -33.49 -59.70 -47.60
N SER A 154 -32.60 -59.77 -48.61
CA SER A 154 -32.32 -61.00 -49.36
C SER A 154 -31.32 -61.92 -48.65
N MET A 155 -30.63 -61.44 -47.62
CA MET A 155 -29.56 -62.14 -46.92
C MET A 155 -30.13 -63.13 -45.88
N GLY A 156 -31.17 -62.73 -45.13
CA GLY A 156 -31.72 -63.43 -43.95
C GLY A 156 -32.22 -64.87 -44.12
N GLN A 157 -32.80 -65.22 -45.27
CA GLN A 157 -33.38 -66.57 -45.46
C GLN A 157 -32.33 -67.70 -45.52
N SER A 158 -31.11 -67.40 -45.97
CA SER A 158 -30.05 -68.41 -46.14
C SER A 158 -29.34 -68.78 -44.84
N LEU A 159 -29.66 -68.07 -43.76
CA LEU A 159 -28.84 -67.99 -42.57
C LEU A 159 -29.52 -68.56 -41.35
N GLN A 160 -30.71 -69.13 -41.47
CA GLN A 160 -31.34 -69.75 -40.31
C GLN A 160 -30.94 -71.23 -40.16
N ALA A 161 -30.44 -71.85 -41.24
CA ALA A 161 -30.13 -73.29 -41.31
C ALA A 161 -28.73 -73.68 -40.76
N ALA A 162 -27.74 -72.78 -40.84
CA ALA A 162 -26.35 -73.06 -40.45
C ALA A 162 -26.03 -72.90 -38.94
N GLY A 163 -26.91 -72.31 -38.11
CA GLY A 163 -26.56 -71.84 -36.76
C GLY A 163 -26.68 -72.88 -35.68
N LYS A 164 -27.63 -73.81 -35.86
CA LYS A 164 -27.81 -74.93 -34.93
C LYS A 164 -26.57 -75.82 -34.80
N ARG A 165 -25.66 -75.82 -35.79
CA ARG A 165 -24.43 -76.62 -35.78
C ARG A 165 -23.21 -75.90 -35.20
N VAL A 166 -23.24 -74.56 -35.15
CA VAL A 166 -22.11 -73.75 -34.67
C VAL A 166 -22.07 -73.64 -33.15
N THR A 167 -23.23 -73.57 -32.51
CA THR A 167 -23.37 -73.38 -31.06
C THR A 167 -22.77 -74.55 -30.24
N GLN A 168 -22.73 -75.77 -30.80
CA GLN A 168 -22.11 -76.93 -30.14
C GLN A 168 -20.57 -76.92 -30.17
N LEU A 169 -19.96 -76.33 -31.20
CA LEU A 169 -18.51 -76.24 -31.37
C LEU A 169 -17.88 -75.16 -30.48
N GLU A 170 -18.63 -74.08 -30.24
CA GLU A 170 -18.16 -72.91 -29.51
C GLU A 170 -18.04 -73.12 -27.99
N SER A 171 -18.97 -73.87 -27.40
CA SER A 171 -18.93 -74.16 -25.95
C SER A 171 -17.64 -74.87 -25.53
N PHE A 172 -17.09 -75.75 -26.38
CA PHE A 172 -15.86 -76.49 -26.10
C PHE A 172 -14.59 -75.62 -26.28
N ALA A 173 -14.63 -74.71 -27.25
CA ALA A 173 -13.52 -73.81 -27.54
C ALA A 173 -13.39 -72.67 -26.50
N GLN A 174 -14.52 -72.17 -25.97
CA GLN A 174 -14.53 -71.12 -24.94
C GLN A 174 -13.91 -71.55 -23.61
N GLU A 175 -14.21 -72.76 -23.13
CA GLU A 175 -13.67 -73.26 -21.86
C GLU A 175 -12.15 -73.45 -21.93
N THR A 176 -11.67 -74.01 -23.05
CA THR A 176 -10.23 -74.21 -23.30
C THR A 176 -9.48 -72.88 -23.49
N ASN A 177 -10.09 -71.89 -24.15
CA ASN A 177 -9.48 -70.56 -24.33
C ASN A 177 -9.40 -69.79 -22.99
N GLY A 178 -10.43 -69.90 -22.14
CA GLY A 178 -10.46 -69.22 -20.84
C GLY A 178 -9.27 -69.59 -19.95
N SER A 179 -8.97 -70.89 -19.82
CA SER A 179 -7.82 -71.35 -19.03
C SER A 179 -6.46 -70.93 -19.62
N LEU A 180 -6.35 -70.81 -20.95
CA LEU A 180 -5.12 -70.40 -21.63
C LEU A 180 -4.89 -68.88 -21.56
N VAL A 181 -5.96 -68.09 -21.62
CA VAL A 181 -5.90 -66.63 -21.43
C VAL A 181 -5.51 -66.30 -20.00
N GLU A 182 -6.11 -66.95 -19.00
CA GLU A 182 -5.75 -66.73 -17.59
C GLU A 182 -4.29 -67.09 -17.32
N MET A 183 -3.78 -68.17 -17.91
CA MET A 183 -2.37 -68.55 -17.82
C MET A 183 -1.44 -67.53 -18.50
N ALA A 184 -1.81 -67.04 -19.70
CA ALA A 184 -1.03 -66.03 -20.42
C ALA A 184 -1.02 -64.68 -19.69
N GLU A 185 -2.14 -64.29 -19.08
CA GLU A 185 -2.26 -63.06 -18.29
C GLU A 185 -1.40 -63.13 -17.02
N ARG A 186 -1.47 -64.23 -16.27
CA ARG A 186 -0.62 -64.43 -15.08
C ARG A 186 0.88 -64.46 -15.44
N LEU A 187 1.24 -65.06 -16.58
CA LEU A 187 2.63 -65.04 -17.06
C LEU A 187 3.05 -63.65 -17.57
N GLY A 188 2.12 -62.87 -18.11
CA GLY A 188 2.33 -61.46 -18.45
C GLY A 188 2.60 -60.61 -17.21
N GLN A 189 1.81 -60.79 -16.14
CA GLN A 189 2.04 -60.12 -14.85
C GLN A 189 3.41 -60.48 -14.25
N VAL A 190 3.85 -61.74 -14.40
CA VAL A 190 5.20 -62.17 -13.97
C VAL A 190 6.28 -61.51 -14.82
N ALA A 191 6.11 -61.42 -16.14
CA ALA A 191 7.08 -60.75 -17.01
C ALA A 191 7.16 -59.23 -16.73
N GLU A 192 6.03 -58.57 -16.50
CA GLU A 192 5.98 -57.15 -16.11
C GLU A 192 6.65 -56.92 -14.74
N ALA A 193 6.40 -57.78 -13.76
CA ALA A 193 7.06 -57.70 -12.46
C ALA A 193 8.59 -57.87 -12.57
N LEU A 194 9.06 -58.71 -13.50
CA LEU A 194 10.49 -58.92 -13.75
C LEU A 194 11.13 -57.76 -14.52
N LEU A 195 10.41 -57.13 -15.45
CA LEU A 195 10.86 -55.89 -16.10
C LEU A 195 10.95 -54.73 -15.10
N ALA A 196 9.97 -54.63 -14.19
CA ALA A 196 10.03 -53.65 -13.09
C ALA A 196 11.22 -53.91 -12.15
N LEU A 197 11.59 -55.18 -11.92
CA LEU A 197 12.76 -55.56 -11.12
C LEU A 197 14.09 -55.26 -11.82
N ASP A 198 14.17 -55.44 -13.14
CA ASP A 198 15.33 -55.08 -13.96
C ASP A 198 15.53 -53.55 -13.99
N ASP A 199 14.46 -52.80 -14.23
CA ASP A 199 14.48 -51.32 -14.17
C ASP A 199 14.83 -50.82 -12.76
N PHE A 200 14.29 -51.44 -11.70
CA PHE A 200 14.68 -51.14 -10.33
C PHE A 200 16.19 -51.37 -10.10
N SER A 201 16.73 -52.50 -10.58
CA SER A 201 18.16 -52.83 -10.46
C SER A 201 19.04 -51.82 -11.21
N HIS A 202 18.60 -51.39 -12.39
CA HIS A 202 19.30 -50.39 -13.21
C HIS A 202 19.29 -49.00 -12.54
N ARG A 203 18.14 -48.59 -11.97
CA ARG A 203 18.00 -47.36 -11.19
C ARG A 203 18.84 -47.38 -9.91
N THR A 204 18.86 -48.50 -9.18
CA THR A 204 19.72 -48.64 -7.98
C THR A 204 21.20 -48.56 -8.35
N THR A 205 21.62 -49.18 -9.46
CA THR A 205 23.01 -49.08 -9.95
C THR A 205 23.41 -47.63 -10.25
N GLN A 206 22.55 -46.89 -10.95
CA GLN A 206 22.78 -45.46 -11.24
C GLN A 206 22.82 -44.60 -9.97
N GLN A 207 21.94 -44.86 -9.00
CA GLN A 207 21.92 -44.15 -7.72
C GLN A 207 23.20 -44.39 -6.91
N VAL A 208 23.74 -45.60 -6.92
CA VAL A 208 24.99 -45.94 -6.22
C VAL A 208 26.21 -45.34 -6.92
N GLN A 209 26.22 -45.29 -8.26
CA GLN A 209 27.26 -44.59 -9.02
C GLN A 209 27.27 -43.08 -8.71
N ALA A 210 26.10 -42.44 -8.71
CA ALA A 210 25.95 -41.04 -8.31
C ALA A 210 26.36 -40.81 -6.85
N MET A 211 26.07 -41.77 -5.95
CA MET A 211 26.55 -41.72 -4.56
C MET A 211 28.09 -41.78 -4.50
N SER A 212 28.73 -42.63 -5.30
CA SER A 212 30.19 -42.74 -5.35
C SER A 212 30.86 -41.44 -5.83
N GLU A 213 30.28 -40.76 -6.81
CA GLU A 213 30.76 -39.44 -7.28
C GLU A 213 30.62 -38.38 -6.18
N ARG A 214 29.51 -38.38 -5.45
CA ARG A 214 29.30 -37.47 -4.31
C ARG A 214 30.26 -37.74 -3.16
N LEU A 215 30.53 -39.01 -2.85
CA LEU A 215 31.51 -39.39 -1.83
C LEU A 215 32.93 -39.00 -2.23
N HIS A 216 33.26 -39.06 -3.51
CA HIS A 216 34.53 -38.53 -4.03
C HIS A 216 34.64 -37.01 -3.83
N HIS A 217 33.56 -36.28 -4.12
CA HIS A 217 33.49 -34.84 -3.84
C HIS A 217 33.61 -34.53 -2.33
N ILE A 218 32.99 -35.32 -1.45
CA ILE A 218 33.11 -35.15 0.00
C ILE A 218 34.56 -35.33 0.46
N ALA A 219 35.28 -36.31 -0.08
CA ALA A 219 36.69 -36.51 0.22
C ALA A 219 37.56 -35.32 -0.25
N SER A 220 37.35 -34.82 -1.48
CA SER A 220 38.09 -33.65 -1.98
C SER A 220 37.79 -32.37 -1.20
N SER A 221 36.53 -32.15 -0.81
CA SER A 221 36.16 -31.00 0.04
C SER A 221 36.72 -31.13 1.46
N GLY A 222 36.96 -32.37 1.93
CA GLY A 222 37.70 -32.61 3.16
C GLY A 222 39.12 -32.05 3.10
N ASP A 223 39.87 -32.35 2.03
CA ASP A 223 41.23 -31.83 1.84
C ASP A 223 41.27 -30.29 1.80
N GLU A 224 40.29 -29.65 1.15
CA GLU A 224 40.16 -28.19 1.11
C GLU A 224 39.89 -27.60 2.50
N LEU A 225 38.99 -28.20 3.29
CA LEU A 225 38.70 -27.78 4.66
C LEU A 225 39.89 -27.96 5.60
N ALA A 226 40.68 -29.03 5.42
CA ALA A 226 41.91 -29.25 6.16
C ALA A 226 42.95 -28.16 5.85
N ARG A 227 43.09 -27.77 4.58
CA ARG A 227 43.96 -26.66 4.17
C ARG A 227 43.49 -25.34 4.77
N PHE A 228 42.18 -25.06 4.74
CA PHE A 228 41.61 -23.86 5.34
C PHE A 228 41.84 -23.78 6.86
N ALA A 229 41.72 -24.90 7.57
CA ALA A 229 42.04 -24.97 9.00
C ALA A 229 43.51 -24.63 9.28
N SER A 230 44.44 -25.10 8.43
CA SER A 230 45.86 -24.76 8.53
C SER A 230 46.14 -23.28 8.22
N GLU A 231 45.46 -22.71 7.23
CA GLU A 231 45.57 -21.28 6.87
C GLU A 231 45.02 -20.39 7.99
N ALA A 232 43.94 -20.79 8.66
CA ALA A 232 43.38 -20.09 9.80
C ALA A 232 44.35 -20.05 11.00
N GLU A 233 45.07 -21.14 11.28
CA GLU A 233 46.11 -21.16 12.31
C GLU A 233 47.27 -20.20 11.98
N ALA A 234 47.73 -20.20 10.72
CA ALA A 234 48.79 -19.29 10.26
C ALA A 234 48.35 -17.81 10.31
N PHE A 235 47.09 -17.53 9.98
CA PHE A 235 46.52 -16.19 10.09
C PHE A 235 46.48 -15.69 11.54
N VAL A 236 46.10 -16.54 12.50
CA VAL A 236 46.10 -16.16 13.93
C VAL A 236 47.53 -15.83 14.41
N GLN A 237 48.56 -16.53 13.94
CA GLN A 237 49.96 -16.20 14.24
C GLN A 237 50.36 -14.82 13.69
N LEU A 238 49.90 -14.48 12.48
CA LEU A 238 50.12 -13.14 11.91
C LEU A 238 49.42 -12.06 12.75
N VAL A 239 48.18 -12.31 13.18
CA VAL A 239 47.44 -11.40 14.05
C VAL A 239 48.14 -11.21 15.40
N GLN A 240 48.71 -12.26 15.98
CA GLN A 240 49.50 -12.15 17.23
C GLN A 240 50.72 -11.23 17.06
N THR A 241 51.44 -11.34 15.94
CA THR A 241 52.56 -10.45 15.63
C THR A 241 52.10 -8.98 15.55
N GLY A 242 50.91 -8.74 14.98
CA GLY A 242 50.28 -7.41 14.94
C GLY A 242 49.88 -6.90 16.34
N ILE A 243 49.32 -7.77 17.19
CA ILE A 243 48.96 -7.44 18.57
C ILE A 243 50.18 -6.97 19.37
N ASP A 244 51.32 -7.66 19.23
CA ASP A 244 52.56 -7.26 19.92
C ASP A 244 53.10 -5.92 19.43
N ALA A 245 53.01 -5.64 18.13
CA ALA A 245 53.39 -4.35 17.56
C ALA A 245 52.50 -3.20 18.09
N VAL A 246 51.18 -3.43 18.20
CA VAL A 246 50.24 -2.45 18.77
C VAL A 246 50.53 -2.21 20.25
N ARG A 247 50.79 -3.28 21.01
CA ARG A 247 51.12 -3.21 22.43
C ARG A 247 52.40 -2.40 22.68
N HIS A 248 53.43 -2.60 21.86
CA HIS A 248 54.66 -1.82 21.93
C HIS A 248 54.41 -0.32 21.67
N ARG A 249 53.70 0.02 20.59
CA ARG A 249 53.35 1.42 20.25
C ARG A 249 52.46 2.09 21.30
N ALA A 250 51.55 1.34 21.91
CA ALA A 250 50.71 1.84 22.99
C ALA A 250 51.57 2.20 24.22
N SER A 251 52.58 1.38 24.55
CA SER A 251 53.53 1.68 25.61
C SER A 251 54.39 2.91 25.30
N GLU A 252 54.89 3.06 24.07
CA GLU A 252 55.65 4.26 23.66
C GLU A 252 54.79 5.53 23.73
N THR A 253 53.56 5.47 23.23
CA THR A 253 52.59 6.58 23.32
C THR A 253 52.32 6.97 24.78
N ASN A 254 52.22 6.00 25.68
CA ASN A 254 52.03 6.26 27.12
C ASN A 254 53.21 7.02 27.74
N GLN A 255 54.44 6.63 27.38
CA GLN A 255 55.65 7.31 27.85
C GLN A 255 55.75 8.73 27.32
N LEU A 256 55.42 8.96 26.05
CA LEU A 256 55.36 10.29 25.44
C LEU A 256 54.30 11.16 26.11
N ALA A 257 53.12 10.62 26.37
CA ALA A 257 52.06 11.33 27.09
C ALA A 257 52.52 11.79 28.49
N HIS A 258 53.22 10.93 29.25
CA HIS A 258 53.80 11.35 30.53
C HIS A 258 54.80 12.49 30.40
N ALA A 259 55.67 12.45 29.38
CA ALA A 259 56.66 13.50 29.14
C ALA A 259 56.02 14.84 28.74
N VAL A 260 54.95 14.80 27.95
CA VAL A 260 54.17 15.99 27.56
C VAL A 260 53.47 16.61 28.77
N THR A 261 52.81 15.81 29.62
CA THR A 261 52.18 16.30 30.85
C THR A 261 53.19 17.00 31.76
N ALA A 262 54.33 16.36 32.04
CA ALA A 262 55.37 16.93 32.89
C ALA A 262 55.96 18.24 32.33
N THR A 263 55.97 18.39 31.01
CA THR A 263 56.45 19.62 30.35
C THR A 263 55.39 20.72 30.39
N ALA A 264 54.11 20.39 30.21
CA ALA A 264 53.00 21.33 30.33
C ALA A 264 52.88 21.89 31.75
N GLU A 265 53.03 21.05 32.79
CA GLU A 265 53.02 21.46 34.20
C GLU A 265 54.15 22.46 34.51
N ARG A 266 55.37 22.19 34.02
CA ARG A 266 56.49 23.14 34.15
C ARG A 266 56.22 24.46 33.42
N GLY A 267 55.61 24.39 32.23
CA GLY A 267 55.21 25.57 31.48
C GLY A 267 54.19 26.43 32.23
N GLU A 268 53.21 25.79 32.89
CA GLU A 268 52.13 26.47 33.61
C GLU A 268 52.69 27.29 34.77
N VAL A 269 53.63 26.72 35.53
CA VAL A 269 54.36 27.42 36.61
C VAL A 269 55.11 28.64 36.07
N LEU A 270 55.87 28.49 34.97
CA LEU A 270 56.65 29.58 34.38
C LEU A 270 55.78 30.71 33.85
N VAL A 271 54.66 30.39 33.20
CA VAL A 271 53.70 31.38 32.69
C VAL A 271 53.04 32.12 33.84
N ASN A 272 52.62 31.40 34.89
CA ASN A 272 52.05 32.02 36.08
C ASN A 272 53.04 32.98 36.77
N ASP A 273 54.32 32.59 36.91
CA ASP A 273 55.37 33.47 37.43
C ASP A 273 55.54 34.74 36.58
N CYS A 274 55.44 34.60 35.25
CA CYS A 274 55.50 35.72 34.31
C CYS A 274 54.29 36.67 34.47
N VAL A 275 53.08 36.14 34.59
CA VAL A 275 51.85 36.91 34.85
C VAL A 275 51.95 37.67 36.16
N GLN A 276 52.41 37.02 37.24
CA GLN A 276 52.67 37.67 38.53
C GLN A 276 53.78 38.72 38.46
N GLY A 277 54.74 38.57 37.55
CA GLY A 277 55.72 39.60 37.22
C GLY A 277 55.08 40.81 36.54
N MET A 278 54.18 40.60 35.58
CA MET A 278 53.49 41.67 34.85
C MET A 278 52.55 42.48 35.74
N TYR A 279 51.85 41.84 36.70
CA TYR A 279 51.08 42.59 37.70
C TYR A 279 51.95 43.53 38.55
N ARG A 280 53.16 43.09 38.93
CA ARG A 280 54.11 43.95 39.65
C ARG A 280 54.60 45.12 38.79
N VAL A 281 54.81 44.89 37.49
CA VAL A 281 55.16 45.95 36.53
C VAL A 281 54.00 46.95 36.40
N GLU A 282 52.77 46.47 36.19
CA GLU A 282 51.58 47.31 36.11
C GLU A 282 51.42 48.20 37.35
N GLU A 283 51.58 47.63 38.55
CA GLU A 283 51.49 48.38 39.81
C GLU A 283 52.58 49.45 39.91
N THR A 284 53.81 49.12 39.51
CA THR A 284 54.94 50.05 39.53
C THR A 284 54.72 51.21 38.55
N VAL A 285 54.24 50.92 37.34
CA VAL A 285 53.92 51.92 36.32
C VAL A 285 52.76 52.82 36.79
N ARG A 286 51.74 52.26 37.45
CA ARG A 286 50.65 53.05 38.06
C ARG A 286 51.18 54.04 39.10
N LYS A 287 52.03 53.59 40.03
CA LYS A 287 52.65 54.47 41.04
C LYS A 287 53.50 55.56 40.40
N ALA A 288 54.25 55.24 39.34
CA ALA A 288 55.01 56.23 38.58
C ALA A 288 54.10 57.28 37.92
N ALA A 289 52.97 56.86 37.34
CA ALA A 289 51.98 57.76 36.74
C ALA A 289 51.44 58.79 37.74
N GLU A 290 51.10 58.35 38.96
CA GLU A 290 50.59 59.21 40.03
C GLU A 290 51.62 60.29 40.45
N LEU A 291 52.90 59.91 40.53
CA LEU A 291 53.98 60.84 40.85
C LEU A 291 54.22 61.88 39.74
N VAL A 292 54.18 61.45 38.48
CA VAL A 292 54.37 62.34 37.32
C VAL A 292 53.18 63.31 37.16
N ASP A 293 51.95 62.85 37.38
CA ASP A 293 50.76 63.71 37.35
C ASP A 293 50.81 64.79 38.44
N SER A 294 51.21 64.42 39.65
CA SER A 294 51.46 65.35 40.76
C SER A 294 52.52 66.41 40.41
N LEU A 295 53.59 66.01 39.71
CA LEU A 295 54.62 66.92 39.21
C LEU A 295 54.04 67.90 38.16
N GLY A 296 53.17 67.44 37.27
CA GLY A 296 52.47 68.28 36.29
C GLY A 296 51.58 69.35 36.92
N VAL A 297 50.81 68.97 37.95
CA VAL A 297 49.98 69.91 38.73
C VAL A 297 50.85 70.98 39.41
N ARG A 298 51.95 70.56 40.05
CA ARG A 298 52.91 71.49 40.69
C ARG A 298 53.57 72.43 39.68
N SER A 299 53.96 71.93 38.51
CA SER A 299 54.53 72.75 37.43
C SER A 299 53.54 73.81 36.94
N THR A 300 52.25 73.48 36.86
CA THR A 300 51.18 74.43 36.50
C THR A 300 50.96 75.50 37.56
N GLN A 301 51.07 75.13 38.85
CA GLN A 301 51.03 76.11 39.94
C GLN A 301 52.22 77.07 39.88
N ILE A 302 53.43 76.56 39.63
CA ILE A 302 54.63 77.40 39.47
C ILE A 302 54.46 78.36 38.30
N GLY A 303 53.93 77.89 37.15
CA GLY A 303 53.64 78.75 36.00
C GLY A 303 52.73 79.93 36.36
N ARG A 304 51.62 79.68 37.07
CA ARG A 304 50.70 80.74 37.54
C ARG A 304 51.37 81.75 38.46
N ILE A 305 52.27 81.29 39.35
CA ILE A 305 53.03 82.19 40.23
C ILE A 305 53.95 83.08 39.39
N VAL A 306 54.62 82.50 38.39
CA VAL A 306 55.51 83.25 37.49
C VAL A 306 54.74 84.30 36.69
N ASP A 307 53.54 83.99 36.21
CA ASP A 307 52.66 84.93 35.51
C ASP A 307 52.26 86.12 36.40
N VAL A 308 51.90 85.87 37.66
CA VAL A 308 51.56 86.94 38.63
C VAL A 308 52.78 87.82 38.94
N ILE A 309 53.98 87.23 39.09
CA ILE A 309 55.20 88.02 39.32
C ILE A 309 55.53 88.86 38.08
N GLN A 310 55.31 88.33 36.88
CA GLN A 310 55.46 89.08 35.63
C GLN A 310 54.50 90.27 35.59
N GLU A 311 53.22 90.07 35.92
CA GLU A 311 52.22 91.14 35.98
C GLU A 311 52.58 92.21 37.02
N ILE A 312 53.01 91.80 38.22
CA ILE A 312 53.48 92.74 39.26
C ILE A 312 54.70 93.50 38.77
N ALA A 313 55.66 92.85 38.11
CA ALA A 313 56.83 93.51 37.55
C ALA A 313 56.44 94.55 36.50
N ASP A 314 55.50 94.22 35.60
CA ASP A 314 55.02 95.14 34.57
C ASP A 314 54.22 96.33 35.16
N GLN A 315 53.38 96.08 36.16
CA GLN A 315 52.68 97.15 36.90
C GLN A 315 53.65 98.03 37.68
N THR A 316 54.66 97.43 38.32
CA THR A 316 55.69 98.16 39.07
C THR A 316 56.51 99.03 38.13
N ASN A 317 56.81 98.54 36.92
CA ASN A 317 57.47 99.30 35.86
C ASN A 317 56.64 100.51 35.42
N LEU A 318 55.32 100.35 35.27
CA LEU A 318 54.39 101.45 34.93
C LEU A 318 54.23 102.47 36.07
N LEU A 319 54.13 102.01 37.32
CA LEU A 319 54.06 102.88 38.49
C LEU A 319 55.36 103.65 38.67
N ALA A 320 56.51 103.00 38.48
CA ALA A 320 57.81 103.64 38.49
C ALA A 320 57.93 104.69 37.39
N LEU A 321 57.42 104.41 36.18
CA LEU A 321 57.37 105.39 35.09
C LEU A 321 56.50 106.60 35.45
N ASN A 322 55.31 106.37 36.01
CA ASN A 322 54.43 107.46 36.48
C ASN A 322 55.07 108.27 37.61
N ALA A 323 55.73 107.61 38.55
CA ALA A 323 56.46 108.25 39.64
C ALA A 323 57.64 109.08 39.11
N ALA A 324 58.38 108.59 38.11
CA ALA A 324 59.44 109.33 37.44
C ALA A 324 58.89 110.59 36.71
N ILE A 325 57.72 110.49 36.08
CA ILE A 325 57.04 111.62 35.43
C ILE A 325 56.59 112.66 36.47
N ILE A 326 55.97 112.25 37.59
CA ILE A 326 55.55 113.16 38.66
C ILE A 326 56.77 113.80 39.34
N ALA A 327 57.84 113.03 39.58
CA ALA A 327 59.10 113.55 40.10
C ALA A 327 59.72 114.60 39.17
N ALA A 328 59.61 114.41 37.85
CA ALA A 328 60.02 115.41 36.86
C ALA A 328 59.11 116.66 36.88
N GLN A 329 57.80 116.51 37.11
CA GLN A 329 56.85 117.64 37.23
C GLN A 329 57.03 118.47 38.52
N ALA A 330 57.46 117.86 39.62
CA ALA A 330 57.69 118.53 40.91
C ALA A 330 58.97 119.41 40.94
N GLY A 331 59.71 119.49 39.83
CA GLY A 331 60.88 120.36 39.70
C GLY A 331 61.99 120.04 40.69
N GLU A 332 62.70 121.06 41.19
CA GLU A 332 63.85 120.90 42.10
C GLU A 332 63.53 120.07 43.37
N GLN A 333 62.28 120.07 43.85
CA GLN A 333 61.86 119.30 45.02
C GLN A 333 61.62 117.81 44.72
N GLY A 334 61.45 117.42 43.45
CA GLY A 334 61.18 116.05 43.01
C GLY A 334 62.42 115.21 42.68
N ARG A 335 63.61 115.82 42.61
CA ARG A 335 64.87 115.17 42.20
C ARG A 335 65.22 113.89 42.97
N PRO A 336 65.10 113.82 44.31
CA PRO A 336 65.37 112.59 45.07
C PRO A 336 64.39 111.45 44.72
N PHE A 337 63.13 111.78 44.43
CA PHE A 337 62.11 110.81 44.06
C PHE A 337 62.32 110.24 42.65
N GLY A 338 62.87 111.03 41.72
CA GLY A 338 63.19 110.57 40.36
C GLY A 338 64.24 109.47 40.32
N VAL A 339 65.30 109.58 41.14
CA VAL A 339 66.36 108.55 41.24
C VAL A 339 65.80 107.23 41.78
N VAL A 340 64.93 107.30 42.80
CA VAL A 340 64.28 106.11 43.36
C VAL A 340 63.33 105.47 42.33
N ALA A 341 62.59 106.27 41.56
CA ALA A 341 61.72 105.78 40.50
C ALA A 341 62.50 105.05 39.39
N ASP A 342 63.65 105.57 38.96
CA ASP A 342 64.50 104.90 37.98
C ASP A 342 65.10 103.57 38.50
N GLU A 343 65.48 103.50 39.77
CA GLU A 343 65.97 102.26 40.39
C GLU A 343 64.86 101.20 40.48
N ILE A 344 63.64 101.59 40.87
CA ILE A 344 62.47 100.69 40.89
C ILE A 344 62.16 100.19 39.48
N ARG A 345 62.26 101.07 38.46
CA ARG A 345 62.07 100.71 37.05
C ARG A 345 63.09 99.67 36.60
N SER A 346 64.38 99.89 36.86
CA SER A 346 65.45 98.93 36.54
C SER A 346 65.25 97.58 37.23
N LEU A 347 64.85 97.60 38.51
CA LEU A 347 64.53 96.37 39.25
C LEU A 347 63.33 95.63 38.66
N ALA A 348 62.28 96.35 38.26
CA ALA A 348 61.10 95.79 37.62
C ALA A 348 61.44 95.17 36.24
N GLU A 349 62.25 95.84 35.41
CA GLU A 349 62.72 95.30 34.13
C GLU A 349 63.58 94.04 34.29
N ARG A 350 64.47 94.01 35.30
CA ARG A 350 65.26 92.83 35.64
C ARG A 350 64.37 91.68 36.13
N THR A 351 63.39 91.98 36.96
CA THR A 351 62.41 91.00 37.47
C THR A 351 61.62 90.40 36.30
N ALA A 352 61.09 91.25 35.41
CA ALA A 352 60.36 90.87 34.20
C ALA A 352 61.20 90.03 33.21
N ARG A 353 62.52 90.20 33.18
CA ARG A 353 63.41 89.35 32.37
C ARG A 353 63.57 87.97 33.00
N SER A 354 63.89 87.91 34.29
CA SER A 354 64.07 86.67 35.03
C SER A 354 62.79 85.82 35.06
N THR A 355 61.62 86.42 35.22
CA THR A 355 60.33 85.72 35.16
C THR A 355 60.05 85.12 33.79
N ARG A 356 60.39 85.81 32.69
CA ARG A 356 60.27 85.24 31.33
C ARG A 356 61.20 84.04 31.09
N GLU A 357 62.42 84.07 31.62
CA GLU A 357 63.34 82.93 31.57
C GLU A 357 62.79 81.74 32.39
N ILE A 358 62.28 81.98 33.59
CA ILE A 358 61.63 80.96 34.43
C ILE A 358 60.38 80.40 33.74
N ALA A 359 59.54 81.25 33.14
CA ALA A 359 58.35 80.82 32.39
C ALA A 359 58.73 79.88 31.24
N THR A 360 59.83 80.17 30.54
CA THR A 360 60.34 79.31 29.45
C THR A 360 60.80 77.96 29.98
N MET A 361 61.53 77.91 31.10
CA MET A 361 61.97 76.66 31.73
C MET A 361 60.79 75.82 32.25
N VAL A 362 59.83 76.44 32.93
CA VAL A 362 58.60 75.79 33.41
C VAL A 362 57.76 75.26 32.24
N GLY A 363 57.71 76.00 31.13
CA GLY A 363 57.08 75.54 29.88
C GLY A 363 57.81 74.35 29.23
N GLY A 364 59.13 74.27 29.37
CA GLY A 364 59.94 73.10 28.97
C GLY A 364 59.60 71.87 29.82
N VAL A 365 59.67 72.00 31.15
CA VAL A 365 59.34 70.93 32.11
C VAL A 365 57.91 70.42 31.89
N ARG A 366 56.95 71.30 31.62
CA ARG A 366 55.56 70.88 31.33
C ARG A 366 55.48 69.96 30.11
N ARG A 367 56.15 70.32 29.00
CA ARG A 367 56.17 69.48 27.78
C ARG A 367 56.81 68.12 28.03
N GLU A 368 57.87 68.06 28.83
CA GLU A 368 58.54 66.80 29.19
C GLU A 368 57.64 65.93 30.09
N VAL A 369 56.93 66.54 31.06
CA VAL A 369 55.93 65.85 31.90
C VAL A 369 54.80 65.29 31.04
N ASP A 370 54.22 66.09 30.14
CA ASP A 370 53.13 65.64 29.25
C ASP A 370 53.55 64.44 28.39
N THR A 371 54.78 64.49 27.84
CA THR A 371 55.36 63.37 27.08
C THR A 371 55.54 62.13 27.95
N THR A 372 56.04 62.31 29.18
CA THR A 372 56.25 61.22 30.13
C THR A 372 54.93 60.55 30.55
N VAL A 373 53.87 61.34 30.79
CA VAL A 373 52.53 60.80 31.10
C VAL A 373 52.03 59.93 29.95
N SER A 374 52.26 60.34 28.70
CA SER A 374 51.88 59.54 27.52
C SER A 374 52.60 58.20 27.48
N LEU A 375 53.93 58.19 27.67
CA LEU A 375 54.74 56.97 27.66
C LEU A 375 54.37 56.02 28.83
N VAL A 376 54.06 56.58 29.99
CA VAL A 376 53.63 55.78 31.16
C VAL A 376 52.25 55.14 30.93
N LYS A 377 51.33 55.83 30.24
CA LYS A 377 50.04 55.24 29.84
C LYS A 377 50.23 54.09 28.86
N GLU A 378 51.09 54.26 27.86
CA GLU A 378 51.42 53.21 26.90
C GLU A 378 52.08 52.00 27.60
N GLY A 379 53.03 52.24 28.51
CA GLY A 379 53.67 51.19 29.29
C GLY A 379 52.70 50.40 30.18
N ARG A 380 51.67 51.07 30.72
CA ARG A 380 50.59 50.39 31.48
C ARG A 380 49.74 49.50 30.58
N GLU A 381 49.37 50.00 29.40
CA GLU A 381 48.59 49.24 28.42
C GLU A 381 49.35 48.00 27.92
N GLN A 382 50.66 48.14 27.66
CA GLN A 382 51.54 47.02 27.30
C GLN A 382 51.66 45.98 28.42
N ALA A 383 51.80 46.41 29.68
CA ALA A 383 51.83 45.50 30.84
C ALA A 383 50.51 44.73 31.00
N GLY A 384 49.36 45.42 30.84
CA GLY A 384 48.05 44.78 30.86
C GLY A 384 47.84 43.78 29.71
N THR A 385 48.36 44.09 28.52
CA THR A 385 48.37 43.15 27.38
C THR A 385 49.25 41.93 27.69
N GLY A 386 50.38 42.11 28.38
CA GLY A 386 51.25 41.02 28.83
C GLY A 386 50.56 40.05 29.80
N VAL A 387 49.75 40.56 30.73
CA VAL A 387 48.92 39.73 31.63
C VAL A 387 47.94 38.87 30.82
N LEU A 388 47.18 39.48 29.90
CA LEU A 388 46.21 38.77 29.07
C LEU A 388 46.84 37.68 28.19
N LEU A 389 48.02 37.93 27.63
CA LEU A 389 48.75 36.93 26.85
C LEU A 389 49.25 35.77 27.73
N GLY A 390 49.68 36.07 28.97
CA GLY A 390 50.07 35.06 29.94
C GLY A 390 48.89 34.17 30.36
N ASP A 391 47.73 34.75 30.65
CA ASP A 391 46.53 33.97 30.99
C ASP A 391 46.12 33.02 29.84
N ARG A 392 46.14 33.50 28.58
CA ARG A 392 45.88 32.65 27.41
C ARG A 392 46.90 31.52 27.24
N ALA A 393 48.17 31.78 27.54
CA ALA A 393 49.20 30.75 27.49
C ALA A 393 48.99 29.69 28.58
N ALA A 394 48.54 30.09 29.78
CA ALA A 394 48.18 29.17 30.86
C ALA A 394 46.97 28.31 30.49
N GLU A 395 45.92 28.89 29.88
CA GLU A 395 44.76 28.15 29.37
C GLU A 395 45.18 27.09 28.32
N ALA A 396 46.04 27.44 27.37
CA ALA A 396 46.54 26.50 26.36
C ALA A 396 47.32 25.31 26.98
N LEU A 397 48.09 25.56 28.04
CA LEU A 397 48.81 24.50 28.76
C LEU A 397 47.85 23.58 29.54
N MET A 398 46.77 24.13 30.09
CA MET A 398 45.71 23.35 30.72
C MET A 398 44.96 22.47 29.70
N GLU A 399 44.74 22.97 28.50
CA GLU A 399 44.16 22.21 27.39
C GLU A 399 45.06 21.04 26.97
N ILE A 400 46.38 21.27 26.85
CA ILE A 400 47.37 20.21 26.58
C ILE A 400 47.29 19.09 27.63
N ARG A 401 47.19 19.44 28.93
CA ARG A 401 47.03 18.44 30.00
C ARG A 401 45.75 17.63 29.84
N THR A 402 44.65 18.29 29.50
CA THR A 402 43.35 17.62 29.27
C THR A 402 43.39 16.66 28.09
N ILE A 403 44.02 17.05 26.98
CA ILE A 403 44.23 16.19 25.80
C ILE A 403 45.10 14.98 26.16
N THR A 404 46.13 15.20 26.97
CA THR A 404 47.05 14.14 27.38
C THR A 404 46.37 13.15 28.34
N GLN A 405 45.47 13.62 29.22
CA GLN A 405 44.61 12.77 30.05
C GLN A 405 43.73 11.83 29.21
N ARG A 406 43.12 12.36 28.14
CA ARG A 406 42.33 11.55 27.19
C ARG A 406 43.20 10.54 26.45
N THR A 407 44.45 10.89 26.17
CA THR A 407 45.43 9.99 25.52
C THR A 407 45.75 8.80 26.42
N PHE A 408 45.89 8.99 27.74
CA PHE A 408 46.06 7.88 28.70
C PHE A 408 44.89 6.89 28.65
N SER A 409 43.65 7.39 28.74
CA SER A 409 42.46 6.52 28.68
C SER A 409 42.33 5.77 27.36
N ALA A 410 42.72 6.39 26.23
CA ALA A 410 42.72 5.74 24.92
C ALA A 410 43.76 4.62 24.82
N VAL A 411 44.95 4.82 25.41
CA VAL A 411 45.99 3.79 25.49
C VAL A 411 45.54 2.61 26.34
N GLU A 412 44.92 2.84 27.50
CA GLU A 412 44.36 1.77 28.34
C GLU A 412 43.29 0.95 27.62
N ALA A 413 42.37 1.62 26.92
CA ALA A 413 41.35 0.95 26.12
C ALA A 413 41.97 0.09 25.00
N THR A 414 43.00 0.60 24.33
CA THR A 414 43.73 -0.14 23.28
C THR A 414 44.39 -1.40 23.86
N LEU A 415 45.02 -1.30 25.04
CA LEU A 415 45.64 -2.44 25.70
C LEU A 415 44.60 -3.49 26.15
N ALA A 416 43.43 -3.05 26.64
CA ALA A 416 42.34 -3.95 26.98
C ALA A 416 41.83 -4.72 25.74
N GLU A 417 41.70 -4.03 24.60
CA GLU A 417 41.25 -4.66 23.36
C GLU A 417 42.29 -5.65 22.80
N THR A 418 43.59 -5.35 22.89
CA THR A 418 44.62 -6.31 22.49
C THR A 418 44.56 -7.63 23.27
N LYS A 419 44.26 -7.57 24.59
CA LYS A 419 44.07 -8.79 25.41
C LYS A 419 42.84 -9.58 24.97
N ARG A 420 41.77 -8.89 24.57
CA ARG A 420 40.54 -9.54 24.09
C ARG A 420 40.78 -10.26 22.77
N LEU A 421 41.48 -9.62 21.83
CA LEU A 421 41.85 -10.22 20.55
C LEU A 421 42.75 -11.46 20.71
N GLU A 422 43.67 -11.43 21.68
CA GLU A 422 44.53 -12.58 22.00
C GLU A 422 43.73 -13.79 22.50
N ALA A 423 42.76 -13.57 23.39
CA ALA A 423 41.86 -14.62 23.87
C ALA A 423 40.95 -15.18 22.74
N GLN A 424 40.51 -14.33 21.82
CA GLN A 424 39.75 -14.75 20.64
C GLN A 424 40.61 -15.54 19.64
N GLY A 425 41.88 -15.17 19.45
CA GLY A 425 42.81 -15.95 18.62
C GLY A 425 42.96 -17.39 19.12
N ALA A 426 43.10 -17.57 20.44
CA ALA A 426 43.20 -18.90 21.04
C ALA A 426 41.97 -19.78 20.81
N THR A 427 40.76 -19.21 20.83
CA THR A 427 39.52 -19.96 20.57
C THR A 427 39.38 -20.34 19.10
N VAL A 428 39.84 -19.50 18.16
CA VAL A 428 39.87 -19.79 16.72
C VAL A 428 40.81 -20.94 16.39
N VAL A 429 41.99 -20.99 17.04
CA VAL A 429 42.93 -22.11 16.87
C VAL A 429 42.31 -23.42 17.36
N GLU A 430 41.67 -23.43 18.54
CA GLU A 430 41.02 -24.65 19.05
C GLU A 430 39.81 -25.08 18.19
N ALA A 431 39.06 -24.12 17.64
CA ALA A 431 38.01 -24.42 16.68
C ALA A 431 38.58 -25.04 15.39
N SER A 432 39.67 -24.50 14.84
CA SER A 432 40.33 -25.01 13.63
C SER A 432 40.83 -26.44 13.84
N ARG A 433 41.42 -26.75 15.00
CA ARG A 433 41.82 -28.12 15.37
C ARG A 433 40.66 -29.10 15.52
N ARG A 434 39.47 -28.63 15.94
CA ARG A 434 38.25 -29.47 15.97
C ARG A 434 37.71 -29.71 14.56
N VAL A 435 37.75 -28.71 13.69
CA VAL A 435 37.36 -28.86 12.28
C VAL A 435 38.28 -29.86 11.59
N ALA A 436 39.59 -29.73 11.72
CA ALA A 436 40.56 -30.67 11.15
C ALA A 436 40.31 -32.13 11.59
N ARG A 437 40.05 -32.36 12.88
CA ARG A 437 39.72 -33.70 13.40
C ARG A 437 38.42 -34.26 12.81
N ARG A 438 37.36 -33.45 12.73
CA ARG A 438 36.08 -33.88 12.14
C ARG A 438 36.18 -34.16 10.65
N VAL A 439 36.99 -33.39 9.93
CA VAL A 439 37.24 -33.58 8.50
C VAL A 439 37.90 -34.95 8.26
N ASP A 440 38.86 -35.34 9.11
CA ASP A 440 39.49 -36.67 9.03
C ASP A 440 38.46 -37.79 9.25
N ASP A 441 37.59 -37.65 10.25
CA ASP A 441 36.52 -38.62 10.53
C ASP A 441 35.52 -38.76 9.36
N VAL A 442 35.09 -37.62 8.77
CA VAL A 442 34.16 -37.59 7.63
C VAL A 442 34.79 -38.20 6.38
N THR A 443 36.06 -37.89 6.12
CA THR A 443 36.78 -38.44 4.96
C THR A 443 36.93 -39.95 5.07
N ARG A 444 37.24 -40.46 6.27
CA ARG A 444 37.30 -41.89 6.56
C ARG A 444 35.96 -42.59 6.34
N ALA A 445 34.87 -42.02 6.88
CA ALA A 445 33.52 -42.56 6.70
C ALA A 445 33.09 -42.57 5.22
N ALA A 446 33.46 -41.54 4.45
CA ALA A 446 33.16 -41.46 3.03
C ALA A 446 33.86 -42.57 2.22
N ILE A 447 35.12 -42.89 2.56
CA ILE A 447 35.88 -43.99 1.96
C ILE A 447 35.22 -45.34 2.27
N GLU A 448 34.80 -45.57 3.52
CA GLU A 448 34.10 -46.80 3.91
C GLU A 448 32.76 -46.98 3.19
N GLN A 449 31.95 -45.92 3.08
CA GLN A 449 30.68 -45.94 2.35
C GLN A 449 30.87 -46.18 0.84
N ALA A 450 31.93 -45.64 0.25
CA ALA A 450 32.26 -45.90 -1.16
C ALA A 450 32.61 -47.40 -1.38
N GLY A 451 33.24 -48.05 -0.39
CA GLY A 451 33.47 -49.50 -0.40
C GLY A 451 32.18 -50.31 -0.38
N GLN A 452 31.22 -49.95 0.49
CA GLN A 452 29.92 -50.63 0.59
C GLN A 452 29.07 -50.47 -0.67
N GLY A 453 29.13 -49.30 -1.33
CA GLY A 453 28.43 -49.06 -2.59
C GLY A 453 28.87 -50.01 -3.70
N ARG A 454 30.16 -50.34 -3.80
CA ARG A 454 30.66 -51.28 -4.83
C ARG A 454 30.09 -52.69 -4.67
N GLU A 455 29.92 -53.15 -3.43
CA GLU A 455 29.30 -54.45 -3.14
C GLU A 455 27.81 -54.47 -3.54
N LEU A 456 27.08 -53.37 -3.29
CA LEU A 456 25.67 -53.25 -3.66
C LEU A 456 25.46 -53.26 -5.19
N VAL A 457 26.38 -52.65 -5.95
CA VAL A 457 26.36 -52.71 -7.42
C VAL A 457 26.53 -54.15 -7.91
N HIS A 458 27.42 -54.92 -7.31
CA HIS A 458 27.62 -56.32 -7.68
C HIS A 458 26.35 -57.16 -7.42
N GLN A 459 25.70 -56.98 -6.27
CA GLN A 459 24.46 -57.70 -5.92
C GLN A 459 23.27 -57.33 -6.82
N THR A 460 23.12 -56.05 -7.16
CA THR A 460 22.04 -55.58 -8.06
C THR A 460 22.25 -56.02 -9.51
N GLN A 461 23.49 -56.10 -9.98
CA GLN A 461 23.81 -56.68 -11.29
C GLN A 461 23.49 -58.18 -11.36
N GLN A 462 23.70 -58.94 -10.27
CA GLN A 462 23.28 -60.33 -10.21
C GLN A 462 21.76 -60.48 -10.26
N MET A 463 21.02 -59.60 -9.57
CA MET A 463 19.57 -59.59 -9.56
C MET A 463 18.97 -59.28 -10.94
N ALA A 464 19.54 -58.31 -11.66
CA ALA A 464 19.15 -58.00 -13.04
C ALA A 464 19.30 -59.21 -13.98
N ARG A 465 20.44 -59.93 -13.90
CA ARG A 465 20.66 -61.14 -14.71
C ARG A 465 19.62 -62.22 -14.42
N LEU A 466 19.32 -62.48 -13.15
CA LEU A 466 18.30 -63.46 -12.75
C LEU A 466 16.90 -63.05 -13.21
N ALA A 467 16.57 -61.76 -13.15
CA ALA A 467 15.30 -61.23 -13.63
C ALA A 467 15.15 -61.42 -15.15
N GLN A 468 16.23 -61.17 -15.90
CA GLN A 468 16.26 -61.34 -17.35
C GLN A 468 16.10 -62.83 -17.76
N GLU A 469 16.78 -63.75 -17.08
CA GLU A 469 16.64 -65.20 -17.33
C GLU A 469 15.24 -65.71 -17.00
N ALA A 470 14.64 -65.24 -15.91
CA ALA A 470 13.27 -65.59 -15.54
C ALA A 470 12.25 -65.01 -16.53
N SER A 471 12.48 -63.78 -17.01
CA SER A 471 11.61 -63.12 -17.99
C SER A 471 11.61 -63.87 -19.31
N GLN A 472 12.78 -64.28 -19.82
CA GLN A 472 12.88 -65.09 -21.04
C GLN A 472 12.13 -66.43 -20.93
N LYS A 473 12.17 -67.07 -19.76
CA LYS A 473 11.44 -68.32 -19.52
C LYS A 473 9.93 -68.09 -19.44
N ALA A 474 9.49 -67.03 -18.75
CA ALA A 474 8.08 -66.63 -18.67
C ALA A 474 7.52 -66.25 -20.05
N GLU A 475 8.28 -65.51 -20.86
CA GLU A 475 7.94 -65.19 -22.24
C GLU A 475 7.86 -66.43 -23.12
N GLY A 476 8.79 -67.39 -22.97
CA GLY A 476 8.76 -68.66 -23.69
C GLY A 476 7.51 -69.49 -23.37
N GLN A 477 7.12 -69.55 -22.10
CA GLN A 477 5.88 -70.21 -21.67
C GLN A 477 4.63 -69.44 -22.11
N ALA A 478 4.64 -68.10 -22.06
CA ALA A 478 3.55 -67.26 -22.53
C ALA A 478 3.40 -67.32 -24.06
N ARG A 479 4.49 -67.49 -24.82
CA ARG A 479 4.45 -67.75 -26.27
C ARG A 479 3.86 -69.12 -26.55
N THR A 480 4.27 -70.16 -25.82
CA THR A 480 3.68 -71.50 -25.95
C THR A 480 2.18 -71.50 -25.63
N GLY A 481 1.78 -70.77 -24.57
CA GLY A 481 0.38 -70.56 -24.20
C GLY A 481 -0.39 -69.72 -25.23
N ARG A 482 0.25 -68.72 -25.86
CA ARG A 482 -0.31 -67.93 -26.97
C ARG A 482 -0.35 -68.69 -28.29
N ASP A 483 0.53 -69.64 -28.54
CA ASP A 483 0.48 -70.50 -29.73
C ASP A 483 -0.62 -71.55 -29.58
N LEU A 484 -0.81 -72.07 -28.37
CA LEU A 484 -1.94 -72.92 -27.99
C LEU A 484 -3.26 -72.14 -28.02
N SER A 485 -3.30 -70.95 -27.42
CA SER A 485 -4.44 -70.02 -27.53
C SER A 485 -4.64 -69.61 -28.98
N GLY A 486 -3.59 -69.42 -29.78
CA GLY A 486 -3.66 -69.14 -31.22
C GLY A 486 -4.16 -70.33 -32.03
N ALA A 487 -3.90 -71.57 -31.60
CA ALA A 487 -4.51 -72.77 -32.17
C ALA A 487 -6.00 -72.85 -31.80
N VAL A 488 -6.36 -72.56 -30.54
CA VAL A 488 -7.74 -72.49 -30.06
C VAL A 488 -8.48 -71.27 -30.62
N VAL A 489 -7.81 -70.17 -30.92
CA VAL A 489 -8.32 -68.95 -31.56
C VAL A 489 -8.39 -69.15 -33.06
N ARG A 490 -7.53 -69.96 -33.70
CA ARG A 490 -7.80 -70.41 -35.08
C ARG A 490 -8.98 -71.36 -35.13
N LEU A 491 -9.18 -72.15 -34.09
CA LEU A 491 -10.33 -73.04 -33.95
C LEU A 491 -11.60 -72.23 -33.65
N SER A 492 -11.57 -71.31 -32.69
CA SER A 492 -12.64 -70.38 -32.33
C SER A 492 -12.90 -69.40 -33.44
N ALA A 493 -11.90 -68.81 -34.09
CA ALA A 493 -12.07 -67.98 -35.27
C ALA A 493 -12.53 -68.79 -36.47
N ALA A 494 -12.23 -70.08 -36.61
CA ALA A 494 -12.91 -70.89 -37.61
C ALA A 494 -14.38 -71.12 -37.21
N ILE A 495 -14.66 -71.43 -35.94
CA ILE A 495 -16.01 -71.66 -35.40
C ILE A 495 -16.84 -70.37 -35.39
N GLU A 496 -16.20 -69.21 -35.26
CA GLU A 496 -16.73 -67.87 -35.09
C GLU A 496 -16.60 -67.05 -36.38
N GLU A 497 -15.75 -67.41 -37.34
CA GLU A 497 -15.97 -67.09 -38.75
C GLU A 497 -17.19 -67.85 -39.23
N ILE A 498 -17.36 -69.11 -38.84
CA ILE A 498 -18.58 -69.85 -39.17
C ILE A 498 -19.77 -69.32 -38.36
N ARG A 499 -19.59 -68.87 -37.10
CA ARG A 499 -20.66 -68.28 -36.26
C ARG A 499 -20.98 -66.88 -36.65
N ALA A 500 -20.02 -65.99 -36.87
CA ALA A 500 -20.21 -64.62 -37.29
C ALA A 500 -20.57 -64.57 -38.77
N ALA A 501 -19.96 -65.35 -39.67
CA ALA A 501 -20.55 -65.46 -41.02
C ALA A 501 -21.97 -66.04 -40.97
N HIS A 502 -22.40 -66.67 -39.88
CA HIS A 502 -23.77 -67.12 -39.72
C HIS A 502 -24.70 -66.13 -39.00
N ASP A 503 -24.24 -65.53 -37.91
CA ASP A 503 -24.91 -64.62 -36.99
C ASP A 503 -24.70 -63.16 -37.37
N VAL A 504 -23.60 -62.73 -37.99
CA VAL A 504 -23.45 -61.43 -38.69
C VAL A 504 -24.18 -61.48 -40.02
N LEU A 505 -24.31 -62.62 -40.67
CA LEU A 505 -25.26 -62.68 -41.76
C LEU A 505 -26.70 -62.66 -41.19
N MET A 506 -27.07 -63.40 -40.12
CA MET A 506 -28.47 -63.38 -39.56
C MET A 506 -28.83 -62.09 -38.82
N ARG A 507 -27.94 -61.64 -37.93
CA ARG A 507 -28.05 -60.41 -37.14
C ARG A 507 -27.48 -59.22 -37.89
N GLY A 508 -26.68 -59.34 -38.95
CA GLY A 508 -26.44 -58.20 -39.85
C GLY A 508 -27.55 -58.08 -40.88
N ASP A 509 -28.21 -59.15 -41.28
CA ASP A 509 -29.50 -59.03 -41.95
C ASP A 509 -30.53 -58.34 -41.04
N SER A 510 -30.69 -58.82 -39.80
CA SER A 510 -31.64 -58.21 -38.87
C SER A 510 -31.19 -56.88 -38.26
N ALA A 511 -29.89 -56.65 -38.03
CA ALA A 511 -29.27 -55.45 -37.42
C ALA A 511 -28.53 -54.53 -38.36
N ILE A 512 -28.31 -54.85 -39.63
CA ILE A 512 -28.22 -53.77 -40.65
C ILE A 512 -29.64 -53.27 -40.87
N GLY A 513 -30.67 -54.12 -40.84
CA GLY A 513 -32.06 -53.66 -40.76
C GLY A 513 -32.35 -52.81 -39.50
N GLU A 514 -31.86 -53.22 -38.33
CA GLU A 514 -32.02 -52.50 -37.05
C GLU A 514 -31.02 -51.36 -36.82
N GLU A 515 -29.80 -51.34 -37.39
CA GLU A 515 -28.82 -50.24 -37.32
C GLU A 515 -29.00 -49.21 -38.43
N VAL A 516 -29.48 -49.60 -39.60
CA VAL A 516 -30.06 -48.61 -40.54
C VAL A 516 -31.28 -47.96 -39.86
N ALA A 517 -31.98 -48.68 -38.96
CA ALA A 517 -33.02 -48.11 -38.12
C ALA A 517 -32.51 -47.37 -36.85
N ARG A 518 -31.38 -47.79 -36.23
CA ARG A 518 -30.79 -47.22 -35.01
C ARG A 518 -29.81 -46.08 -35.28
N VAL A 519 -29.00 -46.10 -36.33
CA VAL A 519 -28.28 -44.92 -36.83
C VAL A 519 -29.27 -43.85 -37.31
N ARG A 520 -30.41 -44.28 -37.87
CA ARG A 520 -31.57 -43.38 -38.06
C ARG A 520 -32.11 -42.89 -36.72
N GLU A 521 -32.23 -43.75 -35.71
CA GLU A 521 -32.72 -43.39 -34.37
C GLU A 521 -31.77 -42.50 -33.55
N ASP A 522 -30.45 -42.65 -33.72
CA ASP A 522 -29.34 -41.93 -33.10
C ASP A 522 -29.13 -40.59 -33.80
N ALA A 523 -29.21 -40.55 -35.14
CA ALA A 523 -29.33 -39.28 -35.86
C ALA A 523 -30.60 -38.54 -35.41
N LEU A 524 -31.73 -39.26 -35.23
CA LEU A 524 -32.95 -38.70 -34.63
C LEU A 524 -32.79 -38.41 -33.12
N GLN A 525 -31.89 -39.05 -32.39
CA GLN A 525 -31.66 -38.84 -30.95
C GLN A 525 -30.73 -37.66 -30.72
N VAL A 526 -29.70 -37.48 -31.53
CA VAL A 526 -28.88 -36.26 -31.59
C VAL A 526 -29.73 -35.08 -32.04
N ILE A 527 -30.65 -35.29 -32.99
CA ILE A 527 -31.68 -34.29 -33.32
C ILE A 527 -32.60 -34.04 -32.11
N ARG A 528 -33.09 -35.07 -31.39
CA ARG A 528 -33.95 -34.91 -30.20
C ARG A 528 -33.25 -34.30 -28.98
N ILE A 529 -31.97 -34.59 -28.75
CA ILE A 529 -31.12 -34.02 -27.69
C ILE A 529 -30.75 -32.58 -28.06
N GLY A 530 -30.41 -32.30 -29.32
CA GLY A 530 -30.23 -30.95 -29.84
C GLY A 530 -31.52 -30.12 -29.73
N ASP A 531 -32.67 -30.69 -30.09
CA ASP A 531 -33.99 -30.08 -29.92
C ASP A 531 -34.37 -29.94 -28.43
N GLY A 532 -33.89 -30.84 -27.56
CA GLY A 532 -34.09 -30.79 -26.12
C GLY A 532 -33.28 -29.67 -25.47
N LEU A 533 -32.00 -29.59 -25.81
CA LEU A 533 -31.08 -28.54 -25.36
C LEU A 533 -31.50 -27.17 -25.93
N SER A 534 -31.94 -27.11 -27.19
CA SER A 534 -32.56 -25.91 -27.76
C SER A 534 -33.79 -25.51 -26.95
N ARG A 535 -34.70 -26.44 -26.63
CA ARG A 535 -35.87 -26.16 -25.79
C ARG A 535 -35.51 -25.74 -24.38
N THR A 536 -34.46 -26.29 -23.76
CA THR A 536 -34.01 -25.89 -22.42
C THR A 536 -33.37 -24.50 -22.45
N VAL A 537 -32.59 -24.19 -23.48
CA VAL A 537 -32.01 -22.85 -23.69
C VAL A 537 -33.11 -21.83 -24.01
N ASP A 538 -34.10 -22.21 -24.82
CA ASP A 538 -35.29 -21.41 -25.10
C ASP A 538 -36.13 -21.21 -23.84
N GLN A 539 -36.26 -22.24 -23.00
CA GLN A 539 -36.95 -22.16 -21.71
C GLN A 539 -36.19 -21.30 -20.71
N LEU A 540 -34.87 -21.40 -20.62
CA LEU A 540 -34.04 -20.52 -19.78
C LEU A 540 -34.13 -19.08 -20.25
N ALA A 541 -34.13 -18.85 -21.57
CA ALA A 541 -34.33 -17.55 -22.17
C ALA A 541 -35.75 -17.02 -21.91
N HIS A 542 -36.76 -17.89 -21.93
CA HIS A 542 -38.14 -17.58 -21.61
C HIS A 542 -38.34 -17.28 -20.13
N GLU A 543 -37.74 -18.05 -19.22
CA GLU A 543 -37.75 -17.81 -17.78
C GLU A 543 -37.01 -16.52 -17.43
N ALA A 544 -35.87 -16.25 -18.07
CA ALA A 544 -35.16 -14.97 -17.95
C ALA A 544 -36.02 -13.80 -18.46
N ALA A 545 -36.75 -13.98 -19.57
CA ALA A 545 -37.68 -12.97 -20.10
C ALA A 545 -38.94 -12.81 -19.24
N SER A 546 -39.41 -13.88 -18.60
CA SER A 546 -40.57 -13.85 -17.71
C SER A 546 -40.21 -13.20 -16.37
N LEU A 547 -39.00 -13.46 -15.85
CA LEU A 547 -38.45 -12.77 -14.70
C LEU A 547 -38.24 -11.27 -15.00
N ASP A 548 -37.80 -10.94 -16.21
CA ASP A 548 -37.75 -9.56 -16.70
C ASP A 548 -39.16 -8.94 -16.68
N GLY A 549 -40.18 -9.65 -17.19
CA GLY A 549 -41.58 -9.25 -17.18
C GLY A 549 -42.19 -9.04 -15.78
N GLU A 550 -41.82 -9.85 -14.78
CA GLU A 550 -42.23 -9.64 -13.39
C GLU A 550 -41.55 -8.43 -12.75
N VAL A 551 -40.26 -8.21 -13.05
CA VAL A 551 -39.53 -7.02 -12.58
C VAL A 551 -40.04 -5.74 -13.23
N PHE A 552 -40.54 -5.79 -14.47
CA PHE A 552 -41.20 -4.67 -15.15
C PHE A 552 -42.55 -4.23 -14.54
N ARG A 553 -43.15 -5.03 -13.65
CA ARG A 553 -44.29 -4.56 -12.84
C ARG A 553 -43.87 -3.47 -11.84
N PHE A 554 -42.59 -3.36 -11.55
CA PHE A 554 -42.05 -2.29 -10.71
C PHE A 554 -41.57 -1.11 -11.56
N ARG A 555 -42.07 0.10 -11.28
CA ARG A 555 -41.59 1.33 -11.94
C ARG A 555 -40.39 1.88 -11.21
N LEU A 556 -39.21 1.78 -11.84
CA LEU A 556 -37.98 2.42 -11.36
C LEU A 556 -37.85 3.85 -11.93
N PRO A 557 -37.15 4.75 -11.23
CA PRO A 557 -36.81 6.08 -11.76
C PRO A 557 -36.04 5.96 -13.08
N SER A 558 -36.49 6.65 -14.13
CA SER A 558 -35.82 6.64 -15.43
C SER A 558 -34.62 7.59 -15.45
N PRO A 559 -33.51 7.26 -16.12
CA PRO A 559 -32.33 8.12 -16.18
C PRO A 559 -32.66 9.53 -16.71
N LYS A 560 -32.27 10.56 -15.97
CA LYS A 560 -32.49 11.97 -16.33
C LYS A 560 -31.14 12.62 -16.65
N ALA A 561 -31.07 13.29 -17.79
CA ALA A 561 -29.93 14.10 -18.12
C ALA A 561 -29.97 15.44 -17.38
N GLY A 562 -28.83 15.85 -16.86
CA GLY A 562 -28.55 17.18 -16.36
C GLY A 562 -28.19 17.24 -14.87
N GLY A 563 -27.86 18.45 -14.42
CA GLY A 563 -27.58 18.77 -13.01
C GLY A 563 -26.11 18.63 -12.62
N THR A 564 -25.82 19.14 -11.42
CA THR A 564 -24.49 19.12 -10.78
C THR A 564 -24.49 18.15 -9.61
N LEU A 565 -23.59 17.17 -9.66
CA LEU A 565 -23.33 16.25 -8.54
C LEU A 565 -22.10 16.73 -7.78
N SER A 566 -22.25 16.94 -6.47
CA SER A 566 -21.16 17.34 -5.59
C SER A 566 -20.65 16.13 -4.80
N ALA A 567 -19.36 15.81 -4.86
CA ALA A 567 -18.76 14.67 -4.15
C ALA A 567 -17.74 15.15 -3.10
N GLY A 568 -17.81 14.61 -1.89
CA GLY A 568 -16.85 14.89 -0.82
C GLY A 568 -15.64 13.97 -0.93
N ILE A 569 -14.45 14.57 -1.06
CA ILE A 569 -13.17 13.87 -1.18
C ILE A 569 -12.30 14.21 0.04
N HIS A 570 -11.69 13.19 0.65
CA HIS A 570 -10.73 13.41 1.71
C HIS A 570 -9.39 13.82 1.12
N GLN A 571 -8.95 15.04 1.43
CA GLN A 571 -7.78 15.67 0.85
C GLN A 571 -6.50 15.15 1.51
N THR A 572 -6.00 14.02 1.01
CA THR A 572 -4.72 13.45 1.46
C THR A 572 -3.52 14.30 1.00
N ALA A 573 -2.35 14.07 1.60
CA ALA A 573 -1.11 14.73 1.18
C ALA A 573 -0.80 14.53 -0.33
N PHE A 574 -1.16 13.36 -0.89
CA PHE A 574 -1.00 13.08 -2.33
C PHE A 574 -1.92 13.96 -3.19
N VAL A 575 -3.17 14.14 -2.78
CA VAL A 575 -4.11 15.04 -3.48
C VAL A 575 -3.64 16.50 -3.37
N ARG A 576 -3.07 16.91 -2.23
CA ARG A 576 -2.51 18.26 -2.03
C ARG A 576 -1.26 18.54 -2.86
N ALA A 577 -0.41 17.53 -3.06
CA ALA A 577 0.86 17.67 -3.75
C ALA A 577 0.72 17.80 -5.28
N LEU A 578 -0.47 17.55 -5.83
CA LEU A 578 -0.69 17.52 -7.28
C LEU A 578 -1.35 18.81 -7.78
N GLY A 579 -0.87 19.28 -8.93
CA GLY A 579 -1.42 20.42 -9.65
C GLY A 579 -2.41 20.05 -10.76
N GLY A 580 -2.85 18.78 -10.86
CA GLY A 580 -3.76 18.34 -11.91
C GLY A 580 -4.17 16.87 -11.83
N LEU A 581 -4.97 16.43 -12.80
CA LEU A 581 -5.58 15.08 -12.87
C LEU A 581 -4.85 14.11 -13.79
N ASP A 582 -3.62 14.43 -14.21
CA ASP A 582 -2.84 13.61 -15.14
C ASP A 582 -2.76 12.14 -14.66
N PRO A 583 -3.18 11.16 -15.50
CA PRO A 583 -3.27 9.76 -15.10
C PRO A 583 -1.92 9.16 -14.67
N LEU A 584 -0.79 9.71 -15.14
CA LEU A 584 0.54 9.22 -14.78
C LEU A 584 0.92 9.47 -13.31
N PHE A 585 0.21 10.37 -12.61
CA PHE A 585 0.48 10.73 -11.21
C PHE A 585 -0.69 10.43 -10.28
N ALA A 586 -1.75 9.80 -10.80
CA ALA A 586 -2.93 9.44 -10.03
C ALA A 586 -2.66 8.23 -9.11
N VAL A 587 -1.96 8.44 -7.99
CA VAL A 587 -1.52 7.36 -7.09
C VAL A 587 -2.49 6.98 -5.98
N ASP A 588 -3.43 7.86 -5.65
CA ASP A 588 -4.45 7.64 -4.63
C ASP A 588 -5.77 7.19 -5.27
N ASN A 589 -6.50 6.29 -4.60
CA ASN A 589 -7.74 5.72 -5.12
C ASN A 589 -8.87 6.75 -5.36
N GLN A 590 -8.99 7.80 -4.54
CA GLN A 590 -9.98 8.88 -4.79
C GLN A 590 -9.52 9.78 -5.95
N LEU A 591 -8.22 9.97 -6.10
CA LEU A 591 -7.66 10.69 -7.23
C LEU A 591 -7.82 9.93 -8.54
N LEU A 592 -7.67 8.60 -8.52
CA LEU A 592 -7.95 7.73 -9.65
C LEU A 592 -9.41 7.87 -10.11
N GLU A 593 -10.38 7.94 -9.19
CA GLU A 593 -11.80 8.19 -9.53
C GLU A 593 -11.99 9.52 -10.28
N MET A 594 -11.34 10.60 -9.81
CA MET A 594 -11.40 11.90 -10.47
C MET A 594 -10.70 11.88 -11.84
N SER A 595 -9.54 11.22 -11.96
CA SER A 595 -8.79 11.10 -13.22
C SER A 595 -9.58 10.28 -14.27
N CYS A 596 -10.25 9.19 -13.87
CA CYS A 596 -11.09 8.39 -14.76
C CYS A 596 -12.27 9.15 -15.36
N CYS A 597 -12.69 10.26 -14.74
CA CYS A 597 -13.73 11.12 -15.30
C CYS A 597 -13.22 11.88 -16.55
N VAL A 598 -11.92 12.07 -16.68
CA VAL A 598 -11.27 12.92 -17.69
C VAL A 598 -10.60 12.08 -18.80
N PHE A 599 -10.06 10.91 -18.48
CA PHE A 599 -9.28 10.08 -19.41
C PHE A 599 -9.97 8.74 -19.70
N SER A 600 -9.70 8.17 -20.87
CA SER A 600 -10.16 6.82 -21.26
C SER A 600 -8.97 5.92 -21.58
N ASN A 601 -9.17 4.62 -21.48
CA ASN A 601 -8.14 3.60 -21.63
C ASN A 601 -8.27 2.88 -22.97
N LEU A 602 -7.28 2.08 -23.35
CA LEU A 602 -7.45 1.18 -24.50
C LEU A 602 -8.55 0.15 -24.22
N LEU A 603 -8.51 -0.45 -23.03
CA LEU A 603 -9.49 -1.42 -22.53
C LEU A 603 -10.09 -0.92 -21.22
N ARG A 604 -11.15 -1.55 -20.73
CA ARG A 604 -11.74 -1.23 -19.43
C ARG A 604 -12.10 -2.52 -18.70
N LEU A 605 -12.00 -2.53 -17.38
CA LEU A 605 -12.47 -3.65 -16.55
C LEU A 605 -13.91 -3.39 -16.11
N ASP A 606 -14.89 -4.17 -16.55
CA ASP A 606 -16.26 -4.10 -16.05
C ASP A 606 -16.55 -5.31 -15.15
N ASP A 607 -16.59 -5.06 -13.84
CA ASP A 607 -16.77 -6.08 -12.80
C ASP A 607 -15.82 -7.28 -12.95
N GLY A 608 -14.53 -6.99 -13.18
CA GLY A 608 -13.45 -7.98 -13.34
C GLY A 608 -13.26 -8.49 -14.77
N VAL A 609 -14.17 -8.18 -15.69
CA VAL A 609 -14.10 -8.63 -17.09
C VAL A 609 -13.52 -7.54 -17.98
N LEU A 610 -12.55 -7.89 -18.82
CA LEU A 610 -12.02 -6.98 -19.84
C LEU A 610 -13.05 -6.70 -20.93
N VAL A 611 -13.32 -5.42 -21.17
CA VAL A 611 -14.20 -4.93 -22.23
C VAL A 611 -13.51 -3.85 -23.08
N PRO A 612 -13.91 -3.69 -24.35
CA PRO A 612 -13.44 -2.60 -25.21
C PRO A 612 -13.67 -1.20 -24.62
N ASP A 613 -12.69 -0.31 -24.80
CA ASP A 613 -12.81 1.13 -24.48
C ASP A 613 -12.40 1.99 -25.69
N LEU A 614 -11.25 2.67 -25.69
CA LEU A 614 -10.74 3.36 -26.88
C LEU A 614 -10.41 2.41 -28.02
N ALA A 615 -9.94 1.19 -27.70
CA ALA A 615 -9.86 0.11 -28.65
C ALA A 615 -11.23 -0.58 -28.78
N GLU A 616 -11.74 -0.74 -30.00
CA GLU A 616 -12.99 -1.47 -30.25
C GLU A 616 -12.81 -2.99 -30.17
N ARG A 617 -11.61 -3.48 -30.49
CA ARG A 617 -11.21 -4.88 -30.37
C ARG A 617 -9.68 -4.98 -30.23
N TRP A 618 -9.22 -6.14 -29.77
CA TRP A 618 -7.80 -6.47 -29.72
C TRP A 618 -7.58 -7.91 -30.18
N GLU A 619 -6.36 -8.21 -30.58
CA GLU A 619 -5.88 -9.56 -30.87
C GLU A 619 -4.67 -9.82 -29.99
N ALA A 620 -4.66 -10.96 -29.30
CA ALA A 620 -3.50 -11.44 -28.55
C ALA A 620 -2.99 -12.70 -29.23
N ASP A 621 -1.68 -12.79 -29.45
CA ASP A 621 -1.10 -14.00 -30.00
C ASP A 621 -1.08 -15.14 -28.96
N PRO A 622 -1.09 -16.42 -29.37
CA PRO A 622 -1.08 -17.54 -28.43
C PRO A 622 0.14 -17.56 -27.48
N SER A 623 1.23 -16.88 -27.83
CA SER A 623 2.42 -16.77 -26.98
C SER A 623 2.30 -15.68 -25.91
N ALA A 624 1.24 -14.87 -25.92
CA ALA A 624 1.02 -13.75 -25.01
C ALA A 624 2.19 -12.73 -25.01
N ARG A 625 2.84 -12.55 -26.16
CA ARG A 625 3.94 -11.59 -26.37
C ARG A 625 3.60 -10.50 -27.35
N ARG A 626 2.54 -10.65 -28.15
CA ARG A 626 2.12 -9.66 -29.16
C ARG A 626 0.64 -9.35 -29.01
N TYR A 627 0.34 -8.07 -28.93
CA TYR A 627 -1.00 -7.55 -28.73
C TYR A 627 -1.28 -6.46 -29.75
N ARG A 628 -2.30 -6.66 -30.59
CA ARG A 628 -2.73 -5.66 -31.57
C ARG A 628 -4.02 -5.02 -31.12
N PHE A 629 -4.06 -3.70 -31.10
CA PHE A 629 -5.22 -2.91 -30.70
C PHE A 629 -5.75 -2.14 -31.90
N TYR A 630 -7.07 -2.22 -32.09
CA TYR A 630 -7.79 -1.50 -33.14
C TYR A 630 -8.62 -0.41 -32.47
N LEU A 631 -8.24 0.85 -32.68
CA LEU A 631 -8.85 2.05 -32.11
C LEU A 631 -10.18 2.38 -32.81
N ARG A 632 -11.11 2.91 -32.03
CA ARG A 632 -12.39 3.40 -32.55
C ARG A 632 -12.18 4.63 -33.45
N PRO A 633 -12.77 4.67 -34.64
CA PRO A 633 -12.75 5.86 -35.46
C PRO A 633 -13.60 6.98 -34.84
N GLY A 634 -13.19 8.23 -35.07
CA GLY A 634 -13.98 9.42 -34.73
C GLY A 634 -13.96 9.83 -33.26
N ILE A 635 -13.04 9.30 -32.44
CA ILE A 635 -12.79 9.80 -31.09
C ILE A 635 -11.92 11.05 -31.15
N SER A 636 -12.25 12.06 -30.35
CA SER A 636 -11.45 13.27 -30.17
C SER A 636 -11.08 13.52 -28.71
N PHE A 637 -9.94 14.14 -28.50
CA PHE A 637 -9.57 14.77 -27.23
C PHE A 637 -10.50 15.96 -26.93
N HIS A 638 -10.47 16.45 -25.69
CA HIS A 638 -11.33 17.55 -25.22
C HIS A 638 -11.20 18.87 -26.00
N ASP A 639 -10.10 19.07 -26.74
CA ASP A 639 -9.86 20.22 -27.61
C ASP A 639 -10.39 20.03 -29.05
N GLY A 640 -10.97 18.86 -29.35
CA GLY A 640 -11.44 18.48 -30.68
C GLY A 640 -10.39 17.79 -31.56
N THR A 641 -9.14 17.65 -31.10
CA THR A 641 -8.11 16.93 -31.87
C THR A 641 -8.46 15.44 -31.97
N PRO A 642 -8.44 14.81 -33.17
CA PRO A 642 -8.70 13.38 -33.30
C PRO A 642 -7.65 12.52 -32.57
N LEU A 643 -8.10 11.48 -31.88
CA LEU A 643 -7.25 10.43 -31.32
C LEU A 643 -6.78 9.48 -32.42
N ASN A 644 -5.48 9.19 -32.47
CA ASN A 644 -4.90 8.16 -33.33
C ASN A 644 -3.86 7.30 -32.59
N ALA A 645 -3.37 6.24 -33.23
CA ALA A 645 -2.40 5.31 -32.68
C ALA A 645 -1.06 5.96 -32.26
N ARG A 646 -0.66 7.07 -32.90
CA ARG A 646 0.56 7.82 -32.53
C ARG A 646 0.41 8.55 -31.20
N ASP A 647 -0.80 9.03 -30.88
CA ASP A 647 -1.08 9.62 -29.57
C ASP A 647 -0.96 8.58 -28.44
N VAL A 648 -1.44 7.36 -28.68
CA VAL A 648 -1.28 6.22 -27.75
C VAL A 648 0.20 5.91 -27.52
N LYS A 649 0.97 5.75 -28.62
CA LYS A 649 2.42 5.51 -28.54
C LYS A 649 3.12 6.61 -27.75
N ARG A 650 2.88 7.87 -28.08
CA ARG A 650 3.50 9.02 -27.40
C ARG A 650 3.15 9.04 -25.91
N HIS A 651 1.92 8.70 -25.53
CA HIS A 651 1.53 8.65 -24.13
C HIS A 651 2.27 7.52 -23.37
N PHE A 652 2.39 6.33 -23.95
CA PHE A 652 3.12 5.22 -23.33
C PHE A 652 4.64 5.48 -23.26
N GLU A 653 5.22 6.14 -24.26
CA GLU A 653 6.61 6.63 -24.17
C GLU A 653 6.77 7.68 -23.06
N ARG A 654 5.78 8.57 -22.88
CA ARG A 654 5.77 9.53 -21.76
C ARG A 654 5.68 8.84 -20.39
N LEU A 655 4.95 7.73 -20.27
CA LEU A 655 4.93 6.91 -19.06
C LEU A 655 6.32 6.32 -18.77
N LEU A 656 7.03 5.88 -19.81
CA LEU A 656 8.35 5.25 -19.72
C LEU A 656 9.51 6.24 -19.53
N ASP A 657 9.32 7.51 -19.88
CA ASP A 657 10.35 8.55 -19.84
C ASP A 657 10.81 8.84 -18.39
N PRO A 658 12.10 8.60 -18.05
CA PRO A 658 12.64 8.91 -16.72
C PRO A 658 12.53 10.38 -16.33
N ALA A 659 12.52 11.31 -17.29
CA ALA A 659 12.39 12.74 -17.05
C ALA A 659 11.01 13.12 -16.49
N VAL A 660 9.98 12.34 -16.83
CA VAL A 660 8.60 12.52 -16.33
C VAL A 660 8.48 12.06 -14.88
N LYS A 661 9.35 11.14 -14.43
CA LYS A 661 9.34 10.58 -13.06
C LYS A 661 7.98 9.97 -12.69
N SER A 662 7.31 9.32 -13.63
CA SER A 662 6.06 8.60 -13.33
C SER A 662 6.31 7.53 -12.26
N PRO A 663 5.50 7.49 -11.18
CA PRO A 663 5.62 6.47 -10.13
C PRO A 663 5.47 5.03 -10.65
N ASP A 664 4.75 4.85 -11.76
CA ASP A 664 4.37 3.54 -12.30
C ASP A 664 5.05 3.24 -13.64
N ARG A 665 6.25 3.80 -13.87
CA ARG A 665 7.11 3.50 -15.02
C ARG A 665 7.26 1.99 -15.26
N GLY A 666 7.32 1.22 -14.17
CA GLY A 666 7.42 -0.24 -14.15
C GLY A 666 6.29 -1.01 -14.85
N LEU A 667 5.13 -0.39 -15.09
CA LEU A 667 3.99 -1.08 -15.72
C LEU A 667 4.31 -1.57 -17.13
N LEU A 668 5.09 -0.79 -17.90
CA LEU A 668 5.42 -1.05 -19.29
C LEU A 668 6.91 -1.36 -19.54
N GLU A 669 7.69 -1.63 -18.49
CA GLU A 669 9.13 -1.97 -18.61
C GLU A 669 9.40 -3.29 -19.36
N ASP A 670 8.39 -4.18 -19.42
CA ASP A 670 8.46 -5.47 -20.11
C ASP A 670 8.22 -5.36 -21.63
N VAL A 671 7.89 -4.15 -22.14
CA VAL A 671 7.72 -3.88 -23.57
C VAL A 671 9.09 -3.88 -24.25
N GLU A 672 9.18 -4.51 -25.42
CA GLU A 672 10.41 -4.62 -26.19
C GLU A 672 11.05 -3.22 -26.43
N GLY A 673 12.29 -3.03 -25.98
CA GLY A 673 13.01 -1.76 -26.12
C GLY A 673 12.67 -0.68 -25.09
N ALA A 674 11.74 -0.92 -24.15
CA ALA A 674 11.39 0.05 -23.10
C ALA A 674 12.57 0.36 -22.17
N LYS A 675 13.38 -0.64 -21.82
CA LYS A 675 14.59 -0.45 -20.99
C LYS A 675 15.65 0.39 -21.70
N ALA A 676 15.89 0.13 -22.99
CA ALA A 676 16.83 0.92 -23.81
C ALA A 676 16.35 2.38 -23.96
N PHE A 677 15.03 2.59 -24.12
CA PHE A 677 14.44 3.93 -24.14
C PHE A 677 14.64 4.65 -22.81
N ALA A 678 14.36 3.99 -21.69
CA ALA A 678 14.56 4.55 -20.35
C ALA A 678 16.05 4.82 -20.04
N ALA A 679 16.99 4.08 -20.66
CA ALA A 679 18.42 4.34 -20.56
C ALA A 679 18.91 5.48 -21.48
N GLY A 680 18.05 6.01 -22.37
CA GLY A 680 18.39 7.03 -23.35
C GLY A 680 19.18 6.51 -24.55
N GLU A 681 19.25 5.20 -24.75
CA GLU A 681 19.98 4.55 -25.84
C GLU A 681 19.23 4.63 -27.17
N VAL A 682 17.89 4.66 -27.10
CA VAL A 682 16.99 4.81 -28.25
C VAL A 682 16.02 5.97 -28.03
N ARG A 683 15.52 6.56 -29.12
CA ARG A 683 14.60 7.71 -29.08
C ARG A 683 13.12 7.36 -29.03
N GLU A 684 12.78 6.12 -29.37
CA GLU A 684 11.41 5.61 -29.42
C GLU A 684 11.40 4.16 -28.94
N VAL A 685 10.27 3.70 -28.43
CA VAL A 685 10.11 2.31 -27.95
C VAL A 685 9.73 1.41 -29.13
N ALA A 686 10.67 0.56 -29.57
CA ALA A 686 10.49 -0.30 -30.74
C ALA A 686 9.36 -1.33 -30.60
N GLY A 687 9.05 -1.74 -29.37
CA GLY A 687 7.95 -2.64 -29.06
C GLY A 687 6.57 -2.01 -29.16
N ILE A 688 6.44 -0.69 -29.35
CA ILE A 688 5.17 0.00 -29.59
C ILE A 688 5.16 0.49 -31.04
N GLU A 689 4.56 -0.31 -31.92
CA GLU A 689 4.54 -0.09 -33.35
C GLU A 689 3.19 0.47 -33.81
N VAL A 690 3.22 1.58 -34.55
CA VAL A 690 2.02 2.17 -35.17
C VAL A 690 1.93 1.60 -36.59
N LEU A 691 0.93 0.75 -36.83
CA LEU A 691 0.72 0.11 -38.14
C LEU A 691 -0.05 1.03 -39.10
N ASP A 692 -1.04 1.75 -38.56
CA ASP A 692 -1.80 2.78 -39.25
C ASP A 692 -2.41 3.77 -38.23
N ASP A 693 -3.23 4.72 -38.66
CA ASP A 693 -3.81 5.76 -37.78
C ASP A 693 -4.70 5.20 -36.67
N LEU A 694 -5.30 4.01 -36.85
CA LEU A 694 -6.21 3.38 -35.88
C LEU A 694 -5.70 2.03 -35.40
N THR A 695 -4.51 1.60 -35.76
CA THR A 695 -3.97 0.29 -35.37
C THR A 695 -2.58 0.43 -34.77
N LEU A 696 -2.41 -0.04 -33.54
CA LEU A 696 -1.09 -0.21 -32.91
C LEU A 696 -0.85 -1.67 -32.51
N GLU A 697 0.42 -2.08 -32.54
CA GLU A 697 0.89 -3.37 -32.03
C GLU A 697 1.87 -3.13 -30.89
N ILE A 698 1.70 -3.89 -29.80
CA ILE A 698 2.60 -3.89 -28.65
C ILE A 698 3.25 -5.27 -28.53
N ARG A 699 4.59 -5.29 -28.46
CA ARG A 699 5.41 -6.49 -28.30
C ARG A 699 6.12 -6.50 -26.95
N LEU A 700 6.12 -7.65 -26.29
CA LEU A 700 6.76 -7.87 -24.99
C LEU A 700 8.02 -8.72 -25.14
N GLU A 701 9.01 -8.49 -24.27
CA GLU A 701 10.23 -9.32 -24.19
C GLU A 701 9.89 -10.77 -23.77
N GLU A 702 8.96 -10.91 -22.83
CA GLU A 702 8.47 -12.18 -22.28
C GLU A 702 6.93 -12.22 -22.23
N PRO A 703 6.30 -13.41 -22.18
CA PRO A 703 4.86 -13.53 -22.05
C PRO A 703 4.38 -12.86 -20.77
N LYS A 704 3.23 -12.16 -20.82
CA LYS A 704 2.64 -11.58 -19.62
C LYS A 704 1.13 -11.79 -19.62
N ALA A 705 0.70 -12.79 -18.85
CA ALA A 705 -0.69 -13.29 -18.87
C ALA A 705 -1.75 -12.22 -18.57
N PHE A 706 -1.37 -11.17 -17.83
CA PHE A 706 -2.26 -10.08 -17.42
C PHE A 706 -1.99 -8.74 -18.13
N PHE A 707 -1.29 -8.74 -19.27
CA PHE A 707 -0.94 -7.50 -19.98
C PHE A 707 -2.17 -6.69 -20.41
N LEU A 708 -3.24 -7.36 -20.86
CA LEU A 708 -4.48 -6.70 -21.26
C LEU A 708 -5.16 -5.97 -20.08
N GLN A 709 -5.04 -6.51 -18.87
CA GLN A 709 -5.52 -5.89 -17.63
C GLN A 709 -4.75 -4.61 -17.34
N LEU A 710 -3.44 -4.55 -17.65
CA LEU A 710 -2.66 -3.31 -17.55
C LEU A 710 -3.19 -2.22 -18.48
N MET A 711 -3.69 -2.59 -19.67
CA MET A 711 -4.28 -1.66 -20.64
C MET A 711 -5.65 -1.12 -20.21
N ALA A 712 -6.20 -1.64 -19.11
CA ALA A 712 -7.43 -1.17 -18.49
C ALA A 712 -7.21 -0.41 -17.18
N LEU A 713 -5.96 -0.26 -16.72
CA LEU A 713 -5.64 0.51 -15.52
C LEU A 713 -5.75 2.00 -15.78
N PRO A 714 -6.36 2.80 -14.89
CA PRO A 714 -6.47 4.26 -15.12
C PRO A 714 -5.13 4.96 -15.40
N ARG A 715 -4.02 4.42 -14.89
CA ARG A 715 -2.66 4.94 -15.09
C ARG A 715 -2.14 4.76 -16.52
N THR A 716 -2.74 3.87 -17.30
CA THR A 716 -2.48 3.70 -18.73
C THR A 716 -3.53 4.40 -19.59
N ALA A 717 -4.37 5.26 -19.00
CA ALA A 717 -5.36 6.02 -19.74
C ALA A 717 -4.67 7.04 -20.65
N VAL A 718 -5.11 7.13 -21.90
CA VAL A 718 -4.42 7.90 -22.93
C VAL A 718 -4.67 9.39 -22.71
N ALA A 719 -3.58 10.13 -22.52
CA ALA A 719 -3.61 11.59 -22.34
C ALA A 719 -2.69 12.29 -23.34
N ARG A 720 -3.13 13.47 -23.79
CA ARG A 720 -2.35 14.39 -24.63
C ARG A 720 -2.11 15.69 -23.88
N LEU A 721 -0.89 16.21 -23.92
CA LEU A 721 -0.59 17.51 -23.34
C LEU A 721 -1.00 18.63 -24.30
N ASN A 722 -1.69 19.64 -23.79
CA ASN A 722 -1.97 20.87 -24.53
C ASN A 722 -0.77 21.84 -24.50
N SER A 723 -0.93 23.02 -25.10
CA SER A 723 0.12 24.05 -25.15
C SER A 723 0.53 24.62 -23.78
N SER A 724 -0.34 24.53 -22.76
CA SER A 724 -0.01 24.92 -21.38
C SER A 724 0.61 23.77 -20.56
N GLY A 725 0.79 22.60 -21.15
CA GLY A 725 1.32 21.40 -20.47
C GLY A 725 0.28 20.64 -19.63
N GLN A 726 -1.00 21.01 -19.70
CA GLN A 726 -2.08 20.29 -19.03
C GLN A 726 -2.47 19.04 -19.84
N ALA A 727 -2.61 17.91 -19.13
CA ALA A 727 -3.12 16.67 -19.70
C ALA A 727 -4.61 16.77 -20.04
N MET A 728 -4.95 16.48 -21.29
CA MET A 728 -6.31 16.38 -21.82
C MET A 728 -6.60 14.94 -22.22
N GLY A 729 -7.83 14.51 -21.99
CA GLY A 729 -8.26 13.15 -22.27
C GLY A 729 -9.38 13.09 -23.31
N THR A 730 -9.99 11.92 -23.38
CA THR A 730 -11.15 11.58 -24.23
C THR A 730 -12.36 11.17 -23.39
N GLY A 731 -12.28 11.35 -22.07
CA GLY A 731 -13.24 10.85 -21.10
C GLY A 731 -14.57 11.61 -21.08
N PRO A 732 -15.52 11.14 -20.22
CA PRO A 732 -16.89 11.64 -20.15
C PRO A 732 -16.99 13.09 -19.71
N PHE A 733 -16.03 13.60 -18.94
CA PHE A 733 -15.98 14.97 -18.47
C PHE A 733 -14.66 15.64 -18.86
N ARG A 734 -14.67 16.96 -18.91
CA ARG A 734 -13.49 17.81 -19.14
C ARG A 734 -13.25 18.71 -17.93
N GLN A 735 -11.98 18.94 -17.60
CA GLN A 735 -11.60 19.76 -16.45
C GLN A 735 -11.89 21.24 -16.71
N VAL A 736 -12.63 21.89 -15.80
CA VAL A 736 -12.93 23.32 -15.82
C VAL A 736 -12.00 24.08 -14.89
N SER A 737 -11.92 23.67 -13.62
CA SER A 737 -11.02 24.24 -12.63
C SER A 737 -10.43 23.17 -11.72
N PHE A 738 -9.24 23.44 -11.19
CA PHE A 738 -8.57 22.62 -10.18
C PHE A 738 -8.03 23.58 -9.12
N ASP A 739 -8.83 23.80 -8.08
CA ASP A 739 -8.53 24.70 -6.98
C ASP A 739 -8.20 23.89 -5.72
N SER A 740 -7.63 24.54 -4.70
CA SER A 740 -7.20 23.84 -3.47
C SER A 740 -8.33 23.15 -2.71
N ASN A 741 -9.57 23.61 -2.86
CA ASN A 741 -10.73 23.15 -2.10
C ASN A 741 -11.84 22.55 -2.99
N LEU A 742 -11.76 22.75 -4.31
CA LEU A 742 -12.81 22.37 -5.26
C LEU A 742 -12.19 22.03 -6.62
N ILE A 743 -12.55 20.87 -7.16
CA ILE A 743 -12.24 20.51 -8.55
C ILE A 743 -13.56 20.44 -9.31
N THR A 744 -13.65 21.15 -10.42
CA THR A 744 -14.88 21.22 -11.23
C THR A 744 -14.65 20.58 -12.58
N LEU A 745 -15.46 19.59 -12.93
CA LEU A 745 -15.49 18.97 -14.26
C LEU A 745 -16.85 19.22 -14.90
N GLU A 746 -16.89 19.38 -16.22
CA GLU A 746 -18.14 19.51 -16.98
C GLU A 746 -18.25 18.45 -18.06
N ARG A 747 -19.48 18.17 -18.50
CA ARG A 747 -19.77 17.18 -19.54
C ARG A 747 -18.91 17.40 -20.78
N ASN A 748 -18.30 16.35 -21.30
CA ASN A 748 -17.69 16.35 -22.63
C ASN A 748 -18.80 16.17 -23.69
N PRO A 749 -19.14 17.21 -24.48
CA PRO A 749 -20.22 17.12 -25.48
C PRO A 749 -19.87 16.20 -26.66
N THR A 750 -18.58 15.90 -26.85
CA THR A 750 -18.06 15.03 -27.90
C THR A 750 -17.71 13.64 -27.40
N TYR A 751 -18.17 13.27 -26.19
CA TYR A 751 -17.88 11.95 -25.64
C TYR A 751 -18.43 10.85 -26.55
N TRP A 752 -17.57 9.90 -26.88
CA TRP A 752 -17.83 8.92 -27.93
C TRP A 752 -18.88 7.86 -27.53
N ARG A 753 -19.12 7.66 -26.24
CA ARG A 753 -20.21 6.78 -25.76
C ARG A 753 -21.53 7.52 -25.79
N LYS A 754 -22.36 7.20 -26.79
CA LYS A 754 -23.69 7.80 -26.96
C LYS A 754 -24.56 7.61 -25.70
N GLY A 755 -25.24 8.67 -25.28
CA GLY A 755 -26.14 8.67 -24.13
C GLY A 755 -25.46 8.87 -22.76
N GLN A 756 -24.13 9.01 -22.73
CA GLN A 756 -23.35 9.29 -21.51
C GLN A 756 -22.42 10.51 -21.71
N PRO A 757 -21.89 11.08 -20.61
CA PRO A 757 -22.43 10.93 -19.25
C PRO A 757 -23.80 11.61 -19.14
N LEU A 758 -24.57 11.34 -18.08
CA LEU A 758 -25.89 11.95 -17.88
C LEU A 758 -25.83 13.28 -17.12
N LEU A 759 -24.80 13.53 -16.31
CA LEU A 759 -24.63 14.74 -15.52
C LEU A 759 -24.05 15.90 -16.36
N ASP A 760 -24.39 17.14 -16.01
CA ASP A 760 -23.81 18.33 -16.66
C ASP A 760 -22.46 18.71 -16.05
N ARG A 761 -22.32 18.51 -14.73
CA ARG A 761 -21.18 18.98 -13.94
C ARG A 761 -20.90 18.05 -12.77
N LEU A 762 -19.64 17.88 -12.44
CA LEU A 762 -19.13 17.24 -11.23
C LEU A 762 -18.33 18.26 -10.42
N GLU A 763 -18.59 18.31 -9.12
CA GLU A 763 -17.87 19.17 -8.17
C GLU A 763 -17.27 18.31 -7.06
N PHE A 764 -15.94 18.19 -7.02
CA PHE A 764 -15.24 17.45 -5.99
C PHE A 764 -14.76 18.41 -4.90
N HIS A 765 -15.41 18.38 -3.74
CA HIS A 765 -15.06 19.19 -2.57
C HIS A 765 -13.96 18.49 -1.78
N LEU A 766 -12.78 19.12 -1.72
CA LEU A 766 -11.60 18.61 -1.03
C LEU A 766 -11.64 19.02 0.44
N LEU A 767 -11.82 18.06 1.35
CA LEU A 767 -12.01 18.28 2.79
C LEU A 767 -10.88 17.65 3.61
N GLU A 768 -10.53 18.25 4.76
CA GLU A 768 -9.31 17.90 5.48
C GLU A 768 -9.37 16.56 6.21
N SER A 769 -10.56 16.07 6.52
CA SER A 769 -10.75 14.78 7.19
C SER A 769 -11.93 14.01 6.62
N ARG A 770 -11.89 12.68 6.75
CA ARG A 770 -13.04 11.83 6.39
C ARG A 770 -14.29 12.17 7.20
N GLU A 771 -14.13 12.53 8.47
CA GLU A 771 -15.25 12.98 9.30
C GLU A 771 -15.91 14.24 8.72
N GLN A 772 -15.11 15.20 8.24
CA GLN A 772 -15.66 16.38 7.53
C GLN A 772 -16.43 15.99 6.25
N THR A 773 -15.98 14.99 5.49
CA THR A 773 -16.73 14.50 4.30
C THR A 773 -18.07 13.88 4.69
N VAL A 774 -18.13 13.13 5.79
CA VAL A 774 -19.35 12.54 6.33
C VAL A 774 -20.32 13.61 6.81
N ASN A 775 -19.83 14.59 7.58
CA ASN A 775 -20.63 15.71 8.06
C ASN A 775 -21.17 16.54 6.88
N ALA A 776 -20.36 16.77 5.84
CA ALA A 776 -20.79 17.46 4.63
C ALA A 776 -21.95 16.74 3.92
N LEU A 777 -21.94 15.39 3.89
CA LEU A 777 -23.03 14.60 3.34
C LEU A 777 -24.30 14.69 4.20
N GLN A 778 -24.15 14.63 5.53
CA GLN A 778 -25.27 14.77 6.47
C GLN A 778 -25.92 16.16 6.41
N GLU A 779 -25.12 17.20 6.24
CA GLU A 779 -25.56 18.59 6.08
C GLU A 779 -26.11 18.88 4.68
N GLY A 780 -25.98 17.95 3.73
CA GLY A 780 -26.41 18.12 2.34
C GLY A 780 -25.54 19.06 1.51
N ARG A 781 -24.31 19.37 1.98
CA ARG A 781 -23.31 20.14 1.22
C ARG A 781 -22.67 19.34 0.09
N VAL A 782 -22.63 18.02 0.22
CA VAL A 782 -22.24 17.09 -0.85
C VAL A 782 -23.26 15.97 -0.99
N ASP A 783 -23.29 15.34 -2.15
CA ASP A 783 -24.22 14.28 -2.51
C ASP A 783 -23.68 12.88 -2.36
N LEU A 784 -22.37 12.73 -2.45
CA LEU A 784 -21.73 11.44 -2.49
C LEU A 784 -20.39 11.50 -1.76
N VAL A 785 -20.08 10.45 -1.02
CA VAL A 785 -18.78 10.20 -0.42
C VAL A 785 -18.37 8.76 -0.77
N SER A 786 -17.26 8.60 -1.48
CA SER A 786 -16.62 7.30 -1.75
C SER A 786 -15.60 6.94 -0.66
N TYR A 787 -15.24 5.66 -0.55
CA TYR A 787 -14.29 5.12 0.44
C TYR A 787 -14.62 5.49 1.90
N LEU A 788 -15.89 5.34 2.27
CA LEU A 788 -16.39 5.53 3.62
C LEU A 788 -15.83 4.45 4.58
N PHE A 789 -15.46 4.86 5.79
CA PHE A 789 -15.12 3.91 6.86
C PHE A 789 -16.35 3.18 7.39
N ALA A 790 -16.19 1.89 7.72
CA ALA A 790 -17.26 1.03 8.21
C ALA A 790 -17.93 1.58 9.48
N THR A 791 -17.20 2.31 10.33
CA THR A 791 -17.71 2.95 11.55
C THR A 791 -18.80 4.01 11.28
N HIS A 792 -18.79 4.64 10.11
CA HIS A 792 -19.79 5.65 9.72
C HIS A 792 -21.00 5.06 8.99
N VAL A 793 -20.94 3.80 8.56
CA VAL A 793 -22.05 3.16 7.82
C VAL A 793 -23.32 3.18 8.67
N GLY A 794 -23.24 2.77 9.93
CA GLY A 794 -24.40 2.69 10.81
C GLY A 794 -25.08 4.04 11.08
N SER A 795 -24.32 5.12 11.25
CA SER A 795 -24.89 6.47 11.47
C SER A 795 -25.54 7.01 10.19
N LEU A 796 -24.88 6.89 9.04
CA LEU A 796 -25.43 7.35 7.76
C LEU A 796 -26.66 6.54 7.33
N GLU A 797 -26.68 5.24 7.61
CA GLU A 797 -27.90 4.42 7.44
C GLU A 797 -29.04 4.91 8.34
N GLN A 798 -28.75 5.35 9.58
CA GLN A 798 -29.74 5.95 10.50
C GLN A 798 -30.26 7.29 10.02
N ASP A 799 -29.44 8.07 9.30
CA ASP A 799 -29.84 9.32 8.68
C ASP A 799 -30.59 9.13 7.35
N GLY A 800 -30.73 7.88 6.90
CA GLY A 800 -31.47 7.53 5.69
C GLY A 800 -30.72 7.82 4.39
N GLN A 801 -29.38 7.92 4.46
CA GLN A 801 -28.51 7.98 3.30
C GLN A 801 -28.44 6.62 2.61
N GLN A 802 -28.25 6.62 1.29
CA GLN A 802 -28.04 5.39 0.52
C GLN A 802 -26.62 4.89 0.75
N ILE A 803 -26.47 3.70 1.33
CA ILE A 803 -25.17 3.04 1.46
C ILE A 803 -25.04 1.93 0.43
N VAL A 804 -23.93 1.96 -0.33
CA VAL A 804 -23.50 0.88 -1.19
C VAL A 804 -22.21 0.30 -0.61
N THR A 805 -22.16 -1.03 -0.57
CA THR A 805 -21.01 -1.78 -0.08
C THR A 805 -20.65 -2.85 -1.09
N SER A 806 -19.36 -2.99 -1.39
CA SER A 806 -18.82 -4.03 -2.27
C SER A 806 -17.62 -4.74 -1.63
N THR A 807 -17.43 -6.00 -2.01
CA THR A 807 -16.21 -6.75 -1.75
C THR A 807 -15.24 -6.46 -2.89
N THR A 808 -14.14 -5.80 -2.55
CA THR A 808 -13.06 -5.44 -3.47
C THR A 808 -11.84 -6.26 -3.07
N PRO A 809 -11.16 -6.94 -3.99
CA PRO A 809 -9.93 -7.66 -3.68
C PRO A 809 -8.93 -6.70 -3.03
N SER A 810 -8.77 -6.86 -1.73
CA SER A 810 -7.99 -5.96 -0.90
C SER A 810 -7.55 -6.67 0.38
N THR A 811 -6.41 -6.27 0.93
CA THR A 811 -5.86 -6.86 2.15
C THR A 811 -5.22 -5.77 3.00
N SER A 812 -5.64 -5.69 4.26
CA SER A 812 -4.95 -4.97 5.33
C SER A 812 -3.87 -5.87 5.92
N PHE A 813 -2.66 -5.37 6.10
CA PHE A 813 -1.55 -6.13 6.67
C PHE A 813 -0.57 -5.27 7.47
N ILE A 814 0.25 -5.94 8.28
CA ILE A 814 1.43 -5.35 8.93
C ILE A 814 2.66 -5.73 8.13
N GLY A 815 3.43 -4.74 7.71
CA GLY A 815 4.73 -4.90 7.07
C GLY A 815 5.88 -4.63 8.03
N PHE A 816 7.03 -5.24 7.78
CA PHE A 816 8.24 -5.11 8.60
C PHE A 816 9.47 -4.88 7.71
N ASN A 817 10.49 -4.21 8.26
CA ASN A 817 11.83 -4.24 7.68
C ASN A 817 12.54 -5.55 8.08
N LEU A 818 12.58 -6.51 7.16
CA LEU A 818 13.14 -7.85 7.38
C LEU A 818 14.67 -7.88 7.36
N ARG A 819 15.33 -6.75 7.10
CA ARG A 819 16.79 -6.63 7.14
C ARG A 819 17.32 -6.40 8.56
N GLU A 820 16.46 -5.97 9.48
CA GLU A 820 16.85 -5.53 10.82
C GLU A 820 16.30 -6.44 11.91
N ALA A 821 17.11 -6.66 12.95
CA ALA A 821 16.65 -7.33 14.15
C ALA A 821 15.61 -6.46 14.89
N PRO A 822 14.58 -7.05 15.50
CA PRO A 822 14.33 -8.49 15.62
C PRO A 822 13.46 -9.08 14.49
N TYR A 823 13.04 -8.28 13.49
CA TYR A 823 12.10 -8.71 12.45
C TYR A 823 12.72 -9.59 11.37
N ASN A 824 14.05 -9.61 11.25
CA ASN A 824 14.77 -10.57 10.41
C ASN A 824 14.55 -12.04 10.85
N ASP A 825 14.17 -12.28 12.11
CA ASP A 825 13.83 -13.62 12.60
C ASP A 825 12.35 -13.96 12.33
N PRO A 826 12.04 -14.99 11.51
CA PRO A 826 10.67 -15.39 11.23
C PRO A 826 9.88 -15.80 12.48
N ARG A 827 10.54 -16.27 13.54
CA ARG A 827 9.88 -16.65 14.79
C ARG A 827 9.24 -15.46 15.47
N VAL A 828 9.88 -14.28 15.41
CA VAL A 828 9.32 -13.03 15.97
C VAL A 828 8.06 -12.61 15.23
N ARG A 829 8.08 -12.69 13.88
CA ARG A 829 6.91 -12.34 13.04
C ARG A 829 5.75 -13.33 13.24
N LYS A 830 6.05 -14.62 13.31
CA LYS A 830 5.08 -15.67 13.65
C LYS A 830 4.51 -15.50 15.05
N ALA A 831 5.32 -15.07 16.02
CA ALA A 831 4.85 -14.78 17.37
C ALA A 831 3.85 -13.62 17.39
N ILE A 832 4.18 -12.50 16.72
CA ILE A 832 3.24 -11.38 16.58
C ILE A 832 1.93 -11.87 15.94
N ARG A 833 2.01 -12.60 14.83
CA ARG A 833 0.83 -13.15 14.13
C ARG A 833 -0.06 -14.00 15.04
N ALA A 834 0.55 -14.84 15.88
CA ALA A 834 -0.17 -15.70 16.81
C ALA A 834 -0.83 -14.90 17.96
N GLY A 835 -0.22 -13.80 18.40
CA GLY A 835 -0.69 -13.04 19.57
C GLY A 835 -1.65 -11.87 19.29
N VAL A 836 -1.89 -11.50 18.04
CA VAL A 836 -2.77 -10.37 17.71
C VAL A 836 -4.24 -10.77 17.61
N ASP A 837 -5.14 -9.94 18.14
CA ASP A 837 -6.60 -10.12 18.09
C ASP A 837 -7.19 -9.45 16.84
N ILE A 838 -7.06 -10.15 15.71
CA ILE A 838 -7.56 -9.70 14.41
C ILE A 838 -9.10 -9.67 14.40
N GLN A 839 -9.75 -10.62 15.08
CA GLN A 839 -11.21 -10.69 15.16
C GLN A 839 -11.78 -9.50 15.93
N GLY A 840 -11.22 -9.19 17.10
CA GLY A 840 -11.61 -8.02 17.89
C GLY A 840 -11.39 -6.69 17.15
N LEU A 841 -10.31 -6.59 16.36
CA LEU A 841 -10.08 -5.46 15.46
C LEU A 841 -11.21 -5.31 14.42
N VAL A 842 -11.55 -6.41 13.73
CA VAL A 842 -12.59 -6.42 12.69
C VAL A 842 -13.97 -6.10 13.26
N ASP A 843 -14.35 -6.72 14.38
CA ASP A 843 -15.67 -6.53 14.98
C ASP A 843 -15.91 -5.08 15.43
N ARG A 844 -14.85 -4.41 15.89
CA ARG A 844 -14.95 -3.04 16.41
C ARG A 844 -14.87 -1.97 15.33
N PHE A 845 -13.96 -2.11 14.36
CA PHE A 845 -13.63 -1.03 13.42
C PHE A 845 -14.00 -1.34 11.96
N HIS A 846 -14.02 -2.61 11.57
CA HIS A 846 -14.16 -3.04 10.18
C HIS A 846 -15.31 -4.03 10.01
N LYS A 847 -16.45 -3.75 10.67
CA LYS A 847 -17.60 -4.67 10.75
C LYS A 847 -18.00 -5.22 9.38
N GLY A 848 -17.98 -6.54 9.26
CA GLY A 848 -18.31 -7.26 8.02
C GLY A 848 -17.14 -7.50 7.07
N ALA A 849 -15.92 -7.05 7.38
CA ALA A 849 -14.71 -7.50 6.72
C ALA A 849 -14.44 -8.99 7.01
N ARG A 850 -13.69 -9.67 6.13
CA ARG A 850 -13.31 -11.08 6.30
C ARG A 850 -11.90 -11.18 6.86
N LEU A 851 -11.67 -12.07 7.82
CA LEU A 851 -10.31 -12.35 8.30
C LEU A 851 -9.43 -12.86 7.17
N ALA A 852 -8.21 -12.33 7.07
CA ALA A 852 -7.28 -12.70 6.01
C ALA A 852 -6.55 -14.00 6.38
N ARG A 853 -6.71 -15.01 5.53
CA ARG A 853 -6.02 -16.31 5.62
C ARG A 853 -4.70 -16.30 4.84
N THR A 854 -4.73 -15.58 3.74
CA THR A 854 -3.70 -15.40 2.70
C THR A 854 -3.38 -13.91 2.56
N VAL A 855 -2.26 -13.60 1.89
CA VAL A 855 -1.97 -12.21 1.49
C VAL A 855 -2.92 -11.78 0.36
N THR A 856 -3.09 -12.66 -0.62
CA THR A 856 -3.97 -12.47 -1.77
C THR A 856 -5.42 -12.76 -1.37
N PRO A 857 -6.37 -11.87 -1.68
CA PRO A 857 -7.78 -12.10 -1.45
C PRO A 857 -8.29 -13.37 -2.15
N PRO A 858 -9.25 -14.10 -1.53
CA PRO A 858 -9.74 -15.37 -2.06
C PRO A 858 -10.40 -15.23 -3.44
N GLU A 859 -10.94 -14.06 -3.78
CA GLU A 859 -11.51 -13.76 -5.11
C GLU A 859 -10.51 -13.93 -6.25
N LEU A 860 -9.21 -13.86 -5.97
CA LEU A 860 -8.15 -13.95 -6.99
C LEU A 860 -7.43 -15.30 -6.97
N LEU A 861 -7.61 -16.10 -5.89
CA LEU A 861 -6.99 -17.42 -5.74
C LEU A 861 -7.94 -18.57 -6.08
N ASP A 862 -9.24 -18.30 -6.16
CA ASP A 862 -10.31 -19.28 -6.33
C ASP A 862 -10.24 -20.43 -5.30
N ASP A 863 -9.78 -20.12 -4.08
CA ASP A 863 -9.74 -21.03 -2.93
C ASP A 863 -9.74 -20.24 -1.61
N GLU A 864 -10.91 -20.15 -0.97
CA GLU A 864 -11.08 -19.45 0.31
C GLU A 864 -10.48 -20.22 1.50
N ASN A 865 -10.29 -21.53 1.37
CA ASN A 865 -9.84 -22.41 2.45
C ASN A 865 -8.40 -22.90 2.27
N LEU A 866 -7.63 -22.28 1.38
CA LEU A 866 -6.24 -22.63 1.10
C LEU A 866 -5.37 -22.72 2.36
N LEU A 867 -5.63 -21.82 3.33
CA LEU A 867 -4.92 -21.73 4.60
C LEU A 867 -5.92 -21.65 5.77
N PRO A 868 -5.51 -22.09 6.97
CA PRO A 868 -6.37 -22.01 8.14
C PRO A 868 -6.64 -20.56 8.54
N GLU A 869 -7.82 -20.33 9.13
CA GLU A 869 -8.16 -19.04 9.73
C GLU A 869 -7.20 -18.68 10.87
N PRO A 870 -6.73 -17.41 10.96
CA PRO A 870 -5.86 -16.99 12.05
C PRO A 870 -6.57 -17.18 13.41
N ARG A 871 -5.85 -17.76 14.37
CA ARG A 871 -6.33 -17.96 15.74
C ARG A 871 -5.39 -17.29 16.72
N LEU A 872 -5.98 -16.61 17.70
CA LEU A 872 -5.27 -16.03 18.82
C LEU A 872 -4.70 -17.14 19.73
N ASP A 873 -3.37 -17.19 19.87
CA ASP A 873 -2.64 -18.13 20.71
C ASP A 873 -1.45 -17.43 21.38
N ILE A 874 -1.68 -16.95 22.60
CA ILE A 874 -0.66 -16.27 23.42
C ILE A 874 0.43 -17.23 23.88
N GLY A 875 0.11 -18.50 24.11
CA GLY A 875 1.10 -19.51 24.52
C GLY A 875 2.09 -19.83 23.40
N LEU A 876 1.63 -19.90 22.15
CA LEU A 876 2.49 -20.01 20.98
C LEU A 876 3.35 -18.76 20.80
N SER A 877 2.77 -17.55 20.94
CA SER A 877 3.52 -16.30 20.84
C SER A 877 4.65 -16.21 21.87
N GLU A 878 4.36 -16.50 23.14
CA GLU A 878 5.38 -16.50 24.21
C GLU A 878 6.51 -17.49 23.92
N ARG A 879 6.17 -18.71 23.50
CA ARG A 879 7.16 -19.75 23.17
C ARG A 879 8.09 -19.28 22.03
N LEU A 880 7.53 -18.75 20.96
CA LEU A 880 8.29 -18.29 19.78
C LEU A 880 9.20 -17.09 20.10
N LEU A 881 8.72 -16.11 20.88
CA LEU A 881 9.56 -14.98 21.32
C LEU A 881 10.72 -15.45 22.19
N ARG A 882 10.45 -16.39 23.12
CA ARG A 882 11.49 -16.98 23.98
C ARG A 882 12.54 -17.74 23.19
N GLU A 883 12.13 -18.55 22.21
CA GLU A 883 13.03 -19.26 21.29
C GLU A 883 13.87 -18.31 20.43
N ALA A 884 13.31 -17.15 20.08
CA ALA A 884 14.03 -16.06 19.40
C ALA A 884 14.93 -15.23 20.34
N GLY A 885 14.95 -15.51 21.65
CA GLY A 885 15.72 -14.76 22.64
C GLY A 885 15.15 -13.39 22.98
N VAL A 886 13.90 -13.10 22.61
CA VAL A 886 13.19 -11.85 22.88
C VAL A 886 12.29 -12.03 24.09
N ARG A 887 12.55 -11.29 25.18
CA ARG A 887 11.70 -11.32 26.39
C ARG A 887 10.48 -10.42 26.26
N VAL A 888 10.71 -9.17 25.88
CA VAL A 888 9.67 -8.16 25.62
C VAL A 888 10.01 -7.50 24.29
N LEU A 889 9.10 -7.57 23.33
CA LEU A 889 9.29 -7.01 22.00
C LEU A 889 8.91 -5.52 22.02
N GLN A 890 9.87 -4.66 21.68
CA GLN A 890 9.62 -3.23 21.47
C GLN A 890 9.09 -3.03 20.05
N LEU A 891 7.76 -2.93 19.90
CA LEU A 891 7.12 -2.74 18.59
C LEU A 891 6.78 -1.27 18.38
N THR A 892 7.41 -0.64 17.38
CA THR A 892 7.10 0.74 17.00
C THR A 892 6.45 0.78 15.61
N ILE A 893 5.18 1.19 15.54
CA ILE A 893 4.43 1.34 14.29
C ILE A 893 4.57 2.77 13.78
N TYR A 894 5.12 2.91 12.58
CA TYR A 894 5.27 4.19 11.90
C TYR A 894 4.09 4.44 10.95
N TYR A 895 3.61 5.68 10.91
CA TYR A 895 2.55 6.11 9.98
C TYR A 895 2.74 7.55 9.52
N ALA A 896 2.14 7.90 8.37
CA ALA A 896 2.13 9.27 7.87
C ALA A 896 1.00 10.09 8.53
N VAL A 897 1.18 11.41 8.67
CA VAL A 897 0.13 12.32 9.15
C VAL A 897 -1.24 12.02 8.52
N GLY A 898 -2.27 11.87 9.36
CA GLY A 898 -3.65 11.54 8.92
C GLY A 898 -3.91 10.05 8.65
N ARG A 899 -2.97 9.16 9.02
CA ARG A 899 -3.10 7.69 8.95
C ARG A 899 -2.89 7.01 10.32
N ASP A 900 -3.19 7.69 11.42
CA ASP A 900 -3.04 7.12 12.76
C ASP A 900 -3.94 5.88 12.95
N THR A 901 -3.33 4.77 13.35
CA THR A 901 -3.99 3.49 13.66
C THR A 901 -3.93 3.15 15.15
N SER A 902 -3.51 4.07 16.02
CA SER A 902 -3.30 3.83 17.45
C SER A 902 -4.52 3.22 18.17
N ALA A 903 -5.73 3.69 17.86
CA ALA A 903 -6.97 3.15 18.42
C ALA A 903 -7.28 1.72 17.95
N GLU A 904 -6.97 1.39 16.70
CA GLU A 904 -7.09 0.03 16.14
C GLU A 904 -6.05 -0.90 16.77
N ASP A 905 -4.80 -0.45 16.82
CA ASP A 905 -3.67 -1.24 17.32
C ASP A 905 -3.77 -1.51 18.83
N ALA A 906 -4.38 -0.61 19.60
CA ALA A 906 -4.68 -0.82 21.02
C ALA A 906 -5.66 -1.98 21.29
N ILE A 907 -6.42 -2.41 20.28
CA ILE A 907 -7.27 -3.61 20.33
C ILE A 907 -6.52 -4.80 19.76
N LEU A 908 -5.91 -4.62 18.58
CA LEU A 908 -5.16 -5.67 17.89
C LEU A 908 -4.05 -6.27 18.76
N PHE A 909 -3.28 -5.44 19.47
CA PHE A 909 -2.15 -5.87 20.30
C PHE A 909 -2.48 -6.04 21.78
N ARG A 910 -3.74 -5.80 22.19
CA ARG A 910 -4.16 -5.87 23.61
C ARG A 910 -3.70 -7.17 24.29
N PRO A 911 -3.89 -8.37 23.70
CA PRO A 911 -3.48 -9.61 24.35
C PRO A 911 -1.97 -9.71 24.60
N LEU A 912 -1.15 -9.22 23.65
CA LEU A 912 0.30 -9.23 23.75
C LEU A 912 0.83 -8.23 24.79
N VAL A 913 0.18 -7.06 24.90
CA VAL A 913 0.50 -6.04 25.89
C VAL A 913 0.12 -6.51 27.30
N ASP A 914 -1.08 -7.07 27.46
CA ASP A 914 -1.58 -7.56 28.77
C ASP A 914 -0.75 -8.77 29.27
N ALA A 915 -0.22 -9.59 28.36
CA ALA A 915 0.70 -10.68 28.67
C ALA A 915 2.15 -10.21 28.95
N GLY A 916 2.46 -8.92 28.79
CA GLY A 916 3.80 -8.37 28.97
C GLY A 916 4.81 -8.80 27.90
N LEU A 917 4.33 -9.25 26.72
CA LEU A 917 5.17 -9.73 25.62
C LEU A 917 5.56 -8.63 24.64
N VAL A 918 4.77 -7.56 24.54
CA VAL A 918 4.98 -6.42 23.62
C VAL A 918 4.84 -5.10 24.36
N GLU A 919 5.78 -4.19 24.13
CA GLU A 919 5.60 -2.76 24.38
C GLU A 919 5.34 -2.04 23.05
N LEU A 920 4.15 -1.48 22.90
CA LEU A 920 3.70 -0.85 21.67
C LEU A 920 3.93 0.66 21.70
N LYS A 921 4.53 1.19 20.63
CA LYS A 921 4.72 2.63 20.38
C LYS A 921 4.27 3.01 18.98
N HIS A 922 3.89 4.27 18.83
CA HIS A 922 3.42 4.85 17.59
C HIS A 922 4.25 6.08 17.27
N VAL A 923 4.72 6.19 16.02
CA VAL A 923 5.51 7.34 15.56
C VAL A 923 4.89 7.91 14.29
N GLU A 924 4.41 9.14 14.39
CA GLU A 924 3.94 9.91 13.24
C GLU A 924 5.13 10.53 12.49
N LEU A 925 5.11 10.41 11.16
CA LEU A 925 6.07 11.04 10.25
C LEU A 925 5.34 11.94 9.26
N ARG A 926 6.05 12.95 8.73
CA ARG A 926 5.58 13.71 7.57
C ARG A 926 5.40 12.80 6.36
N ALA A 927 4.48 13.13 5.46
CA ALA A 927 4.10 12.25 4.35
C ALA A 927 5.29 11.93 3.42
N GLU A 928 6.13 12.92 3.13
CA GLU A 928 7.30 12.80 2.27
C GLU A 928 8.36 11.90 2.94
N GLU A 929 8.64 12.15 4.22
CA GLU A 929 9.58 11.36 5.00
C GLU A 929 9.13 9.90 5.14
N PHE A 930 7.83 9.68 5.41
CA PHE A 930 7.25 8.35 5.45
C PHE A 930 7.40 7.65 4.10
N ALA A 931 7.10 8.34 3.00
CA ALA A 931 7.21 7.79 1.65
C ALA A 931 8.66 7.44 1.26
N GLU A 932 9.62 8.28 1.64
CA GLU A 932 11.06 8.07 1.43
C GLU A 932 11.56 6.85 2.24
N ARG A 933 11.34 6.87 3.56
CA ARG A 933 11.76 5.75 4.44
C ARG A 933 11.12 4.43 4.01
N ARG A 934 9.86 4.44 3.59
CA ARG A 934 9.14 3.26 3.09
C ARG A 934 9.79 2.70 1.82
N ARG A 935 10.13 3.57 0.86
CA ARG A 935 10.77 3.18 -0.42
C ARG A 935 12.16 2.62 -0.20
N GLU A 936 12.90 3.18 0.74
CA GLU A 936 14.26 2.75 1.07
C GLU A 936 14.32 1.56 2.05
N GLY A 937 13.18 1.15 2.61
CA GLY A 937 13.12 0.06 3.57
C GLY A 937 13.67 0.42 4.95
N ARG A 938 13.55 1.70 5.35
CA ARG A 938 13.95 2.24 6.66
C ARG A 938 12.80 2.29 7.68
N LEU A 939 11.62 1.74 7.37
CA LEU A 939 10.48 1.66 8.31
C LEU A 939 10.49 0.30 9.03
N PRO A 940 10.75 0.24 10.36
CA PRO A 940 10.80 -1.00 11.12
C PRO A 940 9.50 -1.82 11.06
N ALA A 941 8.36 -1.18 11.33
CA ALA A 941 7.03 -1.77 11.20
C ALA A 941 6.01 -0.69 10.80
N PHE A 942 5.03 -1.08 9.98
CA PHE A 942 4.02 -0.15 9.45
C PHE A 942 2.72 -0.88 9.06
N ARG A 943 1.61 -0.14 9.04
CA ARG A 943 0.29 -0.60 8.60
C ARG A 943 0.05 -0.27 7.13
N VAL A 944 -0.51 -1.22 6.38
CA VAL A 944 -0.89 -1.04 4.96
C VAL A 944 -2.29 -1.60 4.73
N GLY A 945 -3.07 -0.89 3.92
CA GLY A 945 -4.21 -1.47 3.21
C GLY A 945 -3.93 -1.41 1.71
N TRP A 946 -3.92 -2.56 1.05
CA TRP A 946 -3.72 -2.66 -0.39
C TRP A 946 -5.03 -3.04 -1.06
N ILE A 947 -5.40 -2.35 -2.14
CA ILE A 947 -6.51 -2.68 -3.02
C ILE A 947 -5.90 -3.10 -4.35
N ALA A 948 -6.37 -4.21 -4.92
CA ALA A 948 -5.87 -4.71 -6.18
C ALA A 948 -6.02 -3.66 -7.29
N ASP A 949 -4.92 -3.31 -7.95
CA ASP A 949 -4.95 -2.40 -9.10
C ASP A 949 -5.64 -3.08 -10.30
N TYR A 950 -5.32 -4.36 -10.50
CA TYR A 950 -5.91 -5.25 -11.49
C TYR A 950 -6.26 -6.60 -10.84
N PRO A 951 -7.27 -7.34 -11.33
CA PRO A 951 -7.79 -8.52 -10.65
C PRO A 951 -6.89 -9.75 -10.87
N ASP A 952 -5.72 -9.75 -10.22
CA ASP A 952 -4.67 -10.74 -10.43
C ASP A 952 -3.82 -10.98 -9.17
N PRO A 953 -3.50 -12.24 -8.81
CA PRO A 953 -2.62 -12.53 -7.66
C PRO A 953 -1.21 -11.93 -7.77
N ASP A 954 -0.72 -11.65 -8.98
CA ASP A 954 0.57 -10.96 -9.20
C ASP A 954 0.68 -9.65 -8.42
N ASN A 955 -0.43 -8.89 -8.36
CA ASN A 955 -0.51 -7.58 -7.72
C ASN A 955 -0.36 -7.64 -6.19
N PHE A 956 -0.39 -8.84 -5.60
CA PHE A 956 -0.10 -9.08 -4.19
C PHE A 956 1.24 -9.78 -4.01
N LEU A 957 1.39 -10.97 -4.58
CA LEU A 957 2.52 -11.85 -4.28
C LEU A 957 3.81 -11.39 -4.95
N TYR A 958 3.81 -11.17 -6.26
CA TYR A 958 5.01 -10.69 -6.95
C TYR A 958 5.32 -9.27 -6.48
N PHE A 959 4.33 -8.38 -6.56
CA PHE A 959 4.50 -6.96 -6.27
C PHE A 959 5.03 -6.66 -4.86
N HIS A 960 4.53 -7.35 -3.83
CA HIS A 960 4.98 -7.11 -2.45
C HIS A 960 6.06 -8.06 -1.94
N LEU A 961 6.14 -9.29 -2.43
CA LEU A 961 6.99 -10.31 -1.82
C LEU A 961 8.13 -10.79 -2.73
N ASN A 962 8.09 -10.58 -4.04
CA ASN A 962 9.23 -10.93 -4.89
C ASN A 962 10.41 -9.98 -4.61
N SER A 963 11.61 -10.52 -4.42
CA SER A 963 12.82 -9.75 -4.07
C SER A 963 13.20 -8.68 -5.08
N LYS A 964 12.85 -8.87 -6.37
CA LYS A 964 13.16 -7.92 -7.45
C LYS A 964 12.08 -6.84 -7.65
N ALA A 965 10.92 -7.02 -7.03
CA ALA A 965 9.72 -6.22 -7.32
C ALA A 965 9.31 -5.26 -6.19
N GLN A 966 9.89 -5.42 -4.99
CA GLN A 966 9.63 -4.65 -3.77
C GLN A 966 10.02 -3.15 -3.87
N THR A 967 9.43 -2.43 -4.82
CA THR A 967 9.76 -1.04 -5.16
C THR A 967 8.95 -0.03 -4.34
N VAL A 968 7.71 -0.38 -4.01
CA VAL A 968 6.77 0.49 -3.27
C VAL A 968 6.90 0.26 -1.76
N TYR A 969 7.05 -0.98 -1.32
CA TYR A 969 7.30 -1.34 0.08
C TYR A 969 8.57 -2.19 0.16
N SER A 970 9.72 -1.55 0.38
CA SER A 970 11.03 -2.23 0.40
C SER A 970 11.25 -2.95 1.73
N MET A 971 10.55 -4.06 1.95
CA MET A 971 10.63 -4.83 3.20
C MET A 971 11.94 -5.60 3.32
N GLY A 972 12.64 -5.83 2.20
CA GLY A 972 13.88 -6.59 2.18
C GLY A 972 13.65 -8.09 2.32
N TYR A 973 12.46 -8.55 1.94
CA TYR A 973 12.14 -9.97 1.92
C TYR A 973 12.84 -10.67 0.75
N HIS A 974 13.46 -11.82 1.03
CA HIS A 974 14.15 -12.63 0.03
C HIS A 974 13.84 -14.10 0.29
N ASN A 975 13.19 -14.75 -0.66
CA ASN A 975 12.92 -16.19 -0.60
C ASN A 975 12.98 -16.74 -2.02
N ALA A 976 14.01 -17.53 -2.32
CA ALA A 976 14.30 -18.00 -3.68
C ALA A 976 13.17 -18.84 -4.29
N GLU A 977 12.44 -19.60 -3.47
CA GLU A 977 11.31 -20.40 -3.95
C GLU A 977 10.11 -19.52 -4.30
N LEU A 978 9.77 -18.55 -3.44
CA LEU A 978 8.71 -17.58 -3.73
C LEU A 978 9.04 -16.73 -4.97
N ASP A 979 10.29 -16.30 -5.10
CA ASP A 979 10.75 -15.53 -6.26
C ASP A 979 10.58 -16.33 -7.56
N LYS A 980 10.96 -17.61 -7.54
CA LYS A 980 10.81 -18.52 -8.67
C LYS A 980 9.34 -18.75 -9.02
N LEU A 981 8.51 -19.11 -8.03
CA LEU A 981 7.09 -19.40 -8.23
C LEU A 981 6.34 -18.19 -8.80
N THR A 982 6.58 -17.00 -8.25
CA THR A 982 5.91 -15.78 -8.70
C THR A 982 6.39 -15.32 -10.08
N ALA A 983 7.69 -15.49 -10.40
CA ALA A 983 8.20 -15.21 -11.74
C ALA A 983 7.69 -16.20 -12.80
N GLU A 984 7.65 -17.50 -12.49
CA GLU A 984 7.06 -18.54 -13.37
C GLU A 984 5.57 -18.25 -13.63
N ALA A 985 4.83 -17.85 -12.59
CA ALA A 985 3.42 -17.54 -12.70
C ALA A 985 3.14 -16.35 -13.65
N ARG A 986 4.00 -15.32 -13.68
CA ARG A 986 3.85 -14.16 -14.59
C ARG A 986 3.87 -14.54 -16.07
N ILE A 987 4.74 -15.47 -16.43
CA ILE A 987 4.98 -15.89 -17.83
C ILE A 987 4.13 -17.11 -18.25
N THR A 988 3.40 -17.71 -17.31
CA THR A 988 2.54 -18.87 -17.57
C THR A 988 1.19 -18.42 -18.14
N VAL A 989 0.87 -18.84 -19.36
CA VAL A 989 -0.40 -18.50 -20.04
C VAL A 989 -1.56 -19.38 -19.58
N ASP A 990 -1.29 -20.65 -19.25
CA ASP A 990 -2.32 -21.60 -18.77
C ASP A 990 -2.88 -21.17 -17.41
N PRO A 991 -4.18 -20.80 -17.32
CA PRO A 991 -4.77 -20.28 -16.08
C PRO A 991 -4.71 -21.25 -14.91
N GLU A 992 -4.91 -22.56 -15.15
CA GLU A 992 -4.92 -23.56 -14.07
C GLU A 992 -3.52 -23.79 -13.50
N ARG A 993 -2.50 -23.94 -14.37
CA ARG A 993 -1.11 -24.01 -13.91
C ARG A 993 -0.70 -22.75 -13.14
N ARG A 994 -1.08 -21.57 -13.65
CA ARG A 994 -0.77 -20.29 -13.03
C ARG A 994 -1.43 -20.13 -11.65
N LYS A 995 -2.68 -20.54 -11.51
CA LYS A 995 -3.38 -20.62 -10.22
C LYS A 995 -2.65 -21.51 -9.22
N GLN A 996 -2.23 -22.71 -9.62
CA GLN A 996 -1.48 -23.63 -8.76
C GLN A 996 -0.16 -23.01 -8.26
N LEU A 997 0.55 -22.28 -9.13
CA LEU A 997 1.80 -21.59 -8.77
C LEU A 997 1.55 -20.52 -7.69
N TYR A 998 0.51 -19.70 -7.81
CA TYR A 998 0.18 -18.71 -6.78
C TYR A 998 -0.28 -19.34 -5.47
N GLN A 999 -1.04 -20.43 -5.51
CA GLN A 999 -1.42 -21.18 -4.31
C GLN A 999 -0.20 -21.77 -3.57
N LEU A 1000 0.82 -22.22 -4.32
CA LEU A 1000 2.10 -22.64 -3.74
C LEU A 1000 2.86 -21.45 -3.14
N ALA A 1001 2.89 -20.30 -3.84
CA ALA A 1001 3.55 -19.09 -3.34
C ALA A 1001 2.89 -18.56 -2.05
N GLU A 1002 1.56 -18.62 -1.93
CA GLU A 1002 0.84 -18.30 -0.68
C GLU A 1002 1.26 -19.20 0.48
N ARG A 1003 1.43 -20.51 0.25
CA ARG A 1003 1.91 -21.43 1.29
C ARG A 1003 3.32 -21.08 1.74
N VAL A 1004 4.22 -20.75 0.81
CA VAL A 1004 5.58 -20.28 1.14
C VAL A 1004 5.52 -18.97 1.94
N ALA A 1005 4.72 -17.99 1.50
CA ALA A 1005 4.54 -16.73 2.21
C ALA A 1005 3.93 -16.93 3.62
N HIS A 1006 2.97 -17.84 3.78
CA HIS A 1006 2.39 -18.15 5.08
C HIS A 1006 3.43 -18.75 6.04
N GLU A 1007 4.26 -19.66 5.54
CA GLU A 1007 5.30 -20.32 6.33
C GLU A 1007 6.47 -19.40 6.66
N ASP A 1008 6.86 -18.47 5.80
CA ASP A 1008 7.92 -17.51 6.12
C ASP A 1008 7.37 -16.31 6.92
N CYS A 1009 6.07 -16.00 6.80
CA CYS A 1009 5.39 -14.89 7.45
C CYS A 1009 6.09 -13.53 7.20
N PRO A 1010 6.36 -13.12 5.94
CA PRO A 1010 7.06 -11.86 5.66
C PRO A 1010 6.23 -10.63 6.02
N ILE A 1011 4.90 -10.76 5.92
CA ILE A 1011 3.89 -9.81 6.37
C ILE A 1011 2.83 -10.55 7.17
N ILE A 1012 2.05 -9.81 7.95
CA ILE A 1012 0.91 -10.36 8.70
C ILE A 1012 -0.37 -9.85 8.08
N PRO A 1013 -1.06 -10.66 7.24
CA PRO A 1013 -2.41 -10.34 6.78
C PRO A 1013 -3.36 -10.24 7.96
N LEU A 1014 -4.23 -9.24 7.93
CA LEU A 1014 -5.21 -8.99 8.98
C LEU A 1014 -6.61 -9.30 8.47
N PHE A 1015 -7.09 -8.55 7.48
CA PHE A 1015 -8.43 -8.73 6.94
C PHE A 1015 -8.54 -8.22 5.51
N HIS A 1016 -9.53 -8.74 4.78
CA HIS A 1016 -9.92 -8.26 3.47
C HIS A 1016 -11.04 -7.22 3.61
N HIS A 1017 -10.83 -6.01 3.06
CA HIS A 1017 -11.75 -4.89 3.27
C HIS A 1017 -13.09 -5.09 2.56
N ARG A 1018 -14.08 -4.35 3.05
CA ARG A 1018 -15.25 -3.97 2.26
C ARG A 1018 -15.16 -2.48 1.98
N VAL A 1019 -15.41 -2.11 0.73
CA VAL A 1019 -15.45 -0.70 0.33
C VAL A 1019 -16.89 -0.23 0.46
N HIS A 1020 -17.06 0.96 1.04
CA HIS A 1020 -18.34 1.58 1.25
C HIS A 1020 -18.39 2.95 0.54
N ALA A 1021 -19.55 3.29 0.00
CA ALA A 1021 -19.88 4.63 -0.45
C ALA A 1021 -21.26 5.00 0.08
N ALA A 1022 -21.42 6.28 0.40
CA ALA A 1022 -22.67 6.86 0.84
C ALA A 1022 -23.10 7.92 -0.15
N ALA A 1023 -24.40 7.99 -0.45
CA ALA A 1023 -24.95 9.08 -1.23
C ALA A 1023 -26.32 9.52 -0.74
N SER A 1024 -26.67 10.75 -1.06
CA SER A 1024 -28.00 11.28 -0.87
C SER A 1024 -29.00 10.53 -1.75
N GLY A 1025 -30.26 10.48 -1.30
CA GLY A 1025 -31.31 9.77 -2.02
C GLY A 1025 -31.60 10.29 -3.43
N ARG A 1026 -31.06 11.46 -3.83
CA ARG A 1026 -31.15 11.99 -5.18
C ARG A 1026 -30.16 11.36 -6.16
N VAL A 1027 -29.06 10.78 -5.68
CA VAL A 1027 -28.07 10.11 -6.54
C VAL A 1027 -28.56 8.71 -6.89
N GLN A 1028 -28.83 8.50 -8.18
CA GLN A 1028 -29.28 7.23 -8.71
C GLN A 1028 -28.13 6.50 -9.43
N ALA A 1029 -28.31 5.20 -9.64
CA ALA A 1029 -27.34 4.30 -10.28
C ALA A 1029 -25.98 4.16 -9.56
N LEU A 1030 -25.88 4.59 -8.29
CA LEU A 1030 -24.68 4.35 -7.48
C LEU A 1030 -24.42 2.85 -7.31
N ARG A 1031 -23.26 2.41 -7.78
CA ARG A 1031 -22.70 1.07 -7.55
C ARG A 1031 -21.21 1.18 -7.26
N LEU A 1032 -20.67 0.14 -6.63
CA LEU A 1032 -19.23 0.00 -6.41
C LEU A 1032 -18.70 -1.15 -7.24
N HIS A 1033 -17.65 -0.90 -8.02
CA HIS A 1033 -16.96 -1.87 -8.84
C HIS A 1033 -15.95 -2.69 -8.03
N GLN A 1034 -15.52 -3.84 -8.55
CA GLN A 1034 -14.55 -4.70 -7.84
C GLN A 1034 -13.12 -4.17 -7.89
N THR A 1035 -12.77 -3.33 -8.87
CA THR A 1035 -11.45 -2.71 -9.00
C THR A 1035 -11.61 -1.20 -9.13
N PRO A 1036 -10.62 -0.38 -8.73
CA PRO A 1036 -10.64 1.06 -8.97
C PRO A 1036 -10.83 1.42 -10.47
N PRO A 1037 -11.56 2.52 -10.80
CA PRO A 1037 -12.31 3.38 -9.88
C PRO A 1037 -13.54 2.67 -9.32
N GLN A 1038 -13.76 2.81 -8.02
CA GLN A 1038 -14.86 2.13 -7.32
C GLN A 1038 -16.20 2.75 -7.72
N VAL A 1039 -16.27 4.08 -7.75
CA VAL A 1039 -17.42 4.83 -8.29
C VAL A 1039 -17.11 5.30 -9.71
N ARG A 1040 -18.04 5.01 -10.64
CA ARG A 1040 -18.04 5.55 -12.00
C ARG A 1040 -19.05 6.67 -12.13
N PHE A 1041 -18.57 7.91 -12.16
CA PHE A 1041 -19.42 9.10 -12.17
C PHE A 1041 -20.21 9.26 -13.48
N GLU A 1042 -19.75 8.66 -14.58
CA GLU A 1042 -20.43 8.69 -15.88
C GLU A 1042 -21.73 7.88 -15.93
N ASP A 1043 -21.89 6.90 -15.03
CA ASP A 1043 -23.10 6.08 -14.89
C ASP A 1043 -24.15 6.77 -13.99
N LEU A 1044 -23.77 7.78 -13.20
CA LEU A 1044 -24.63 8.43 -12.22
C LEU A 1044 -25.56 9.47 -12.85
N TRP A 1045 -26.69 9.70 -12.19
CA TRP A 1045 -27.63 10.77 -12.54
C TRP A 1045 -28.41 11.23 -11.31
N LEU A 1046 -29.02 12.42 -11.41
CA LEU A 1046 -29.75 13.05 -10.30
C LEU A 1046 -31.25 13.02 -10.53
N ASP A 1047 -31.98 12.52 -9.55
CA ASP A 1047 -33.43 12.64 -9.51
C ASP A 1047 -33.81 14.02 -8.94
N LYS A 1048 -34.50 14.87 -9.73
CA LYS A 1048 -34.87 16.23 -9.32
C LYS A 1048 -35.78 16.19 -8.09
N GLN A 1049 -35.42 16.94 -7.04
CA GLN A 1049 -36.39 17.43 -6.06
C GLN A 1049 -37.18 18.56 -6.71
N GLU A 1050 -38.52 18.48 -6.71
CA GLU A 1050 -39.32 19.71 -6.70
C GLU A 1050 -39.00 20.42 -5.39
N GLN A 1051 -38.38 21.60 -5.47
CA GLN A 1051 -38.31 22.52 -4.35
C GLN A 1051 -39.73 22.72 -3.84
N ALA A 1052 -39.98 22.42 -2.55
CA ALA A 1052 -41.23 22.78 -1.92
C ALA A 1052 -41.42 24.29 -2.11
N PRO A 1053 -42.59 24.76 -2.57
CA PRO A 1053 -42.86 26.19 -2.64
C PRO A 1053 -42.64 26.79 -1.25
N GLU A 1054 -41.85 27.86 -1.14
CA GLU A 1054 -41.88 28.73 0.03
C GLU A 1054 -43.32 29.27 0.16
N GLY A 1055 -44.04 28.76 1.15
CA GLY A 1055 -45.43 29.12 1.45
C GLY A 1055 -45.68 29.07 2.95
#